data_AF-A0AA88YBZ7-F1
#
_entry.id   AF-A0AA88YBZ7-F1
#
_cell.length_a   1.000
_cell.length_b   1.000
_cell.length_c   1.000
_cell.angle_alpha   90.00
_cell.angle_beta   90.00
_cell.angle_gamma   90.00
#
_symmetry.space_group_name_H-M   'P 1'
#
loop_
_entity.id
_entity.type
_entity.pdbx_description
1 polymer ?
#
loop_
_entity_poly.entity_id
_entity_poly.type
_entity_poly.pdbx_seq_one_letter_code
_entity_poly.pdbx_strand_id
1 'polypeptide(L)'
;MNILLSVFILSLHYVCGIPTTHLSPIKLDPNVAPSPTEEFPYKEIMDPNGNYHLYWNRNNTHMTMEIHVRTHGYVGFGLSNNGKMFPADIVIGWVKDGKTFFKDRHSVAHAVPKIDQSQDWILLHGFENSFGTVLKFTRKIITCDPDDMEITEATMRAIYSYHPDDPQDENNIPYHGTTTRGARSIMLLSKSEEVKLPDDAFAVDFLNDQFKVPAVDTTYQCTVFDLKWLGQKHHLVEFEPFVQPGNENLVHHIVVYKCPIDRKFINTTYECFDPNFKEARPCAVAYLAWAVGGEAYYFPKDIGLPVAEDDDDDLYIMQLHYNNPALKTDYVDSSGMRLRVTKNIRPIEAGEFVAGLIVHPRFQIVPPQEQSFISTGYCPAECINKGLKYRPEGINIISVFQHAHLLAKGIKTRLIRKDTELKPIADDQSYDFDFQDVRRVNRTILPGDSIIVECTYQSMGKTKPTYGGESTSEEMCLSFFYYYPRVPLRYCESGPVFDNIPVSYSNIQEYFKIYDWASPKRRAEFKKTISKSKHYTACGGDWEKIRSILKKLVHHKYEYMSARSGAEFIPIGMTTTCWKTLPPKTTKMISIRKFNILMTSDSVYFVFDSDFSFTNVLVHINGSPTPLGSVLDANAQPKPTEAFPYKETMDSEGKYYLFWNKNETHVTMEVHVRTHGYVGFGLSKNGNMFPADIVIGWIKDGTTYFSDRHSTGHFMPVKDKSQDWILLHGEENSFGTILKFTRKIHTCDDDDLEITEATMRAIYSYHQKDPVSEDVITYHGTNRGARSIMFLSKSENVQPPDDAMTVEFLNDKFPVPSADTTYQCTVFDLKWLTQKHHLVHFEPAIEPGNEDIVHHIVIFKCPVDRKYINVTFDCYFSKDVHIDICSVAFLAWAVGGEAFYFPENIGYPVAEDGDDDLFIMQMHYNNPAMKSNYVDSSGMRFTLTKKLRPIEAGQLTVGLHVSPYYQIVPPHVPKFISTAYCPQECLNRGLADMSDGINVIAIFQHAHLIARGIRTRVVRNGVEIKPLADDRTYDFDFQDIRRINRTLFPGDSIITQCIYNSSKRSFPTYGGESTREEMCLSYLYYYPRMKVEICTSGPVFDNVPVPHSHILEYIKAYNWTDQRSREHFQTIVDNSKHRSSCGGTWGKVRLKI
;
A
#
# COMPACT_ATOMS: atom_id res chain seq x y z
N MET A 1 -58.02 -18.69 3.38
CA MET A 1 -58.65 -19.36 4.54
C MET A 1 -57.59 -20.28 5.14
N ASN A 2 -56.86 -19.92 6.21
CA ASN A 2 -57.24 -19.77 7.64
C ASN A 2 -56.93 -21.08 8.42
N ILE A 3 -56.46 -21.12 9.69
CA ILE A 3 -55.81 -20.14 10.61
C ILE A 3 -55.24 -20.90 11.86
N LEU A 4 -54.25 -20.34 12.58
CA LEU A 4 -53.53 -20.87 13.78
C LEU A 4 -52.61 -22.09 13.51
N LEU A 5 -51.47 -22.37 14.18
CA LEU A 5 -50.71 -21.84 15.35
C LEU A 5 -50.97 -22.45 16.77
N SER A 6 -49.87 -22.85 17.44
CA SER A 6 -49.67 -23.04 18.91
C SER A 6 -50.17 -24.34 19.60
N VAL A 7 -49.48 -24.96 20.58
CA VAL A 7 -48.10 -24.81 21.14
C VAL A 7 -47.78 -25.97 22.14
N PHE A 8 -46.51 -26.14 22.52
CA PHE A 8 -45.97 -26.74 23.78
C PHE A 8 -45.41 -28.20 23.77
N ILE A 9 -45.02 -28.71 24.96
CA ILE A 9 -43.91 -29.63 25.27
C ILE A 9 -44.22 -30.52 26.50
N LEU A 10 -43.87 -31.83 26.52
CA LEU A 10 -42.95 -32.54 27.46
C LEU A 10 -43.14 -34.08 27.60
N SER A 11 -42.12 -34.81 27.13
CA SER A 11 -41.49 -36.03 27.70
C SER A 11 -42.31 -37.21 28.27
N LEU A 12 -42.14 -38.40 27.65
CA LEU A 12 -41.62 -39.61 28.34
C LEU A 12 -41.13 -40.66 27.33
N HIS A 13 -40.02 -41.36 27.64
CA HIS A 13 -39.37 -42.35 26.77
C HIS A 13 -39.83 -43.78 27.10
N TYR A 14 -40.02 -44.68 26.11
CA TYR A 14 -39.03 -45.72 25.76
C TYR A 14 -39.46 -46.61 24.56
N VAL A 15 -38.65 -46.59 23.50
CA VAL A 15 -38.23 -47.70 22.61
C VAL A 15 -39.27 -48.69 22.04
N CYS A 16 -39.43 -48.64 20.71
CA CYS A 16 -39.24 -49.80 19.85
C CYS A 16 -38.46 -49.36 18.58
N GLY A 17 -37.61 -50.22 18.02
CA GLY A 17 -36.49 -49.78 17.16
C GLY A 17 -36.66 -49.97 15.64
N ILE A 18 -35.54 -49.73 14.95
CA ILE A 18 -35.25 -49.80 13.49
C ILE A 18 -35.54 -48.48 12.73
N PRO A 19 -34.62 -47.99 11.86
CA PRO A 19 -33.23 -48.40 11.62
C PRO A 19 -32.22 -47.40 12.21
N THR A 20 -31.01 -47.89 12.52
CA THR A 20 -29.84 -47.02 12.61
C THR A 20 -29.50 -46.50 11.21
N THR A 21 -29.81 -45.23 10.95
CA THR A 21 -29.13 -44.47 9.90
C THR A 21 -27.69 -44.24 10.36
N HIS A 22 -26.85 -45.27 10.20
CA HIS A 22 -25.42 -45.18 10.48
C HIS A 22 -24.87 -43.98 9.70
N LEU A 23 -24.23 -43.06 10.42
CA LEU A 23 -23.95 -41.74 9.88
C LEU A 23 -23.02 -41.82 8.68
N SER A 24 -23.36 -41.08 7.63
CA SER A 24 -22.36 -40.64 6.67
C SER A 24 -21.30 -39.85 7.45
N PRO A 25 -20.00 -40.16 7.29
CA PRO A 25 -18.95 -39.39 7.95
C PRO A 25 -19.03 -37.92 7.51
N ILE A 26 -18.64 -37.02 8.40
CA ILE A 26 -18.54 -35.59 8.08
C ILE A 26 -17.55 -35.44 6.92
N LYS A 27 -17.79 -34.48 6.04
CA LYS A 27 -16.84 -34.08 4.99
C LYS A 27 -16.61 -32.58 5.08
N LEU A 28 -15.36 -32.19 4.90
CA LEU A 28 -14.99 -30.80 4.67
C LEU A 28 -15.63 -30.34 3.36
N ASP A 29 -16.38 -29.26 3.43
CA ASP A 29 -17.06 -28.59 2.31
C ASP A 29 -16.38 -27.22 2.12
N PRO A 30 -15.78 -26.94 0.95
CA PRO A 30 -15.18 -25.63 0.67
C PRO A 30 -16.24 -24.52 0.71
N ASN A 31 -17.41 -24.77 0.08
CA ASN A 31 -18.47 -23.82 -0.26
C ASN A 31 -19.38 -23.45 0.95
N VAL A 32 -18.94 -23.76 2.18
CA VAL A 32 -19.65 -23.43 3.42
C VAL A 32 -18.71 -22.66 4.35
N ALA A 33 -18.61 -21.35 4.12
CA ALA A 33 -17.87 -20.40 4.95
C ALA A 33 -18.11 -20.57 6.47
N PRO A 34 -17.10 -20.27 7.32
CA PRO A 34 -17.20 -20.48 8.75
C PRO A 34 -18.21 -19.52 9.37
N SER A 35 -19.19 -20.06 10.09
CA SER A 35 -20.24 -19.29 10.77
C SER A 35 -20.03 -19.42 12.29
N PRO A 36 -19.63 -18.35 12.99
CA PRO A 36 -19.39 -18.42 14.43
C PRO A 36 -20.68 -18.68 15.21
N THR A 37 -20.56 -19.33 16.37
CA THR A 37 -21.74 -19.73 17.18
C THR A 37 -22.47 -18.57 17.83
N GLU A 38 -21.84 -17.39 17.90
CA GLU A 38 -22.44 -16.13 18.31
C GLU A 38 -21.79 -14.95 17.55
N GLU A 39 -22.35 -13.75 17.71
CA GLU A 39 -21.78 -12.52 17.14
C GLU A 39 -20.53 -12.10 17.94
N PHE A 40 -19.38 -12.03 17.28
CA PHE A 40 -18.12 -11.59 17.85
C PHE A 40 -17.73 -10.21 17.31
N PRO A 41 -17.34 -9.25 18.17
CA PRO A 41 -16.93 -7.90 17.74
C PRO A 41 -15.55 -7.88 17.05
N TYR A 42 -14.78 -8.97 17.18
CA TYR A 42 -13.44 -9.11 16.62
C TYR A 42 -13.29 -10.46 15.92
N LYS A 43 -12.67 -10.46 14.74
CA LYS A 43 -12.32 -11.66 13.98
C LYS A 43 -10.96 -11.49 13.29
N GLU A 44 -10.31 -12.60 13.00
CA GLU A 44 -8.98 -12.65 12.42
C GLU A 44 -8.76 -13.94 11.62
N ILE A 45 -8.14 -13.83 10.44
CA ILE A 45 -7.79 -15.00 9.62
C ILE A 45 -6.35 -15.37 9.95
N MET A 46 -6.13 -16.50 10.61
CA MET A 46 -4.83 -16.91 11.13
C MET A 46 -3.95 -17.58 10.07
N ASP A 47 -4.52 -18.52 9.32
CA ASP A 47 -3.86 -19.14 8.17
C ASP A 47 -4.06 -18.24 6.93
N PRO A 48 -2.99 -17.78 6.25
CA PRO A 48 -3.10 -16.97 5.06
C PRO A 48 -4.05 -17.49 3.98
N ASN A 49 -4.39 -18.79 3.95
CA ASN A 49 -5.30 -19.33 2.93
C ASN A 49 -6.80 -19.23 3.26
N GLY A 50 -7.18 -19.14 4.54
CA GLY A 50 -8.58 -19.26 4.99
C GLY A 50 -8.88 -20.54 5.79
N ASN A 51 -7.92 -21.42 5.99
CA ASN A 51 -8.13 -22.66 6.75
C ASN A 51 -8.24 -22.47 8.26
N TYR A 52 -7.99 -21.28 8.79
CA TYR A 52 -7.99 -21.04 10.24
C TYR A 52 -8.50 -19.64 10.54
N HIS A 53 -9.67 -19.55 11.14
CA HIS A 53 -10.30 -18.32 11.59
C HIS A 53 -10.31 -18.28 13.12
N LEU A 54 -10.06 -17.09 13.68
CA LEU A 54 -10.15 -16.78 15.09
C LEU A 54 -11.17 -15.66 15.28
N TYR A 55 -12.17 -15.88 16.11
CA TYR A 55 -13.14 -14.88 16.57
C TYR A 55 -12.90 -14.64 18.05
N TRP A 56 -13.03 -13.41 18.54
CA TRP A 56 -12.95 -13.15 19.98
C TRP A 56 -13.82 -12.00 20.46
N ASN A 57 -14.14 -12.06 21.75
CA ASN A 57 -14.76 -11.01 22.52
C ASN A 57 -14.01 -10.91 23.86
N ARG A 58 -14.09 -9.77 24.54
CA ARG A 58 -13.42 -9.56 25.83
C ARG A 58 -14.26 -8.74 26.79
N ASN A 59 -14.01 -8.94 28.07
CA ASN A 59 -14.36 -8.00 29.13
C ASN A 59 -13.07 -7.55 29.84
N ASN A 60 -13.19 -6.84 30.96
CA ASN A 60 -12.02 -6.30 31.70
C ASN A 60 -11.12 -7.37 32.35
N THR A 61 -11.49 -8.66 32.29
CA THR A 61 -10.80 -9.75 33.02
C THR A 61 -10.57 -11.00 32.18
N HIS A 62 -11.43 -11.29 31.21
CA HIS A 62 -11.38 -12.49 30.38
C HIS A 62 -11.54 -12.14 28.91
N MET A 63 -10.95 -12.98 28.06
CA MET A 63 -11.20 -13.03 26.64
C MET A 63 -11.80 -14.39 26.29
N THR A 64 -12.84 -14.38 25.47
CA THR A 64 -13.47 -15.57 24.89
C THR A 64 -13.05 -15.63 23.44
N MET A 65 -12.50 -16.77 23.02
CA MET A 65 -12.10 -17.05 21.65
C MET A 65 -12.93 -18.19 21.07
N GLU A 66 -13.14 -18.16 19.76
CA GLU A 66 -13.67 -19.26 19.00
C GLU A 66 -12.82 -19.43 17.75
N ILE A 67 -12.25 -20.61 17.56
CA ILE A 67 -11.44 -20.92 16.38
C ILE A 67 -12.18 -21.93 15.51
N HIS A 68 -12.25 -21.64 14.21
CA HIS A 68 -12.80 -22.50 13.18
C HIS A 68 -11.65 -22.89 12.27
N VAL A 69 -11.37 -24.18 12.14
CA VAL A 69 -10.22 -24.66 11.38
C VAL A 69 -10.64 -25.76 10.43
N ARG A 70 -10.24 -25.64 9.16
CA ARG A 70 -10.61 -26.53 8.07
C ARG A 70 -9.80 -27.84 8.11
N THR A 71 -10.11 -28.63 9.12
CA THR A 71 -9.59 -29.96 9.40
C THR A 71 -10.65 -30.75 10.19
N HIS A 72 -10.58 -32.08 10.17
CA HIS A 72 -11.27 -32.98 11.12
C HIS A 72 -10.26 -33.73 12.00
N GLY A 73 -9.18 -33.02 12.35
CA GLY A 73 -8.12 -33.45 13.25
C GLY A 73 -7.76 -32.31 14.22
N TYR A 74 -6.54 -32.35 14.78
CA TYR A 74 -6.19 -31.38 15.81
C TYR A 74 -5.90 -29.97 15.32
N VAL A 75 -6.15 -29.05 16.25
CA VAL A 75 -5.93 -27.62 16.18
C VAL A 75 -5.08 -27.19 17.36
N GLY A 76 -4.08 -26.35 17.10
CA GLY A 76 -3.26 -25.66 18.09
C GLY A 76 -3.34 -24.14 17.91
N PHE A 77 -3.42 -23.43 19.03
CA PHE A 77 -3.35 -21.98 19.14
C PHE A 77 -2.33 -21.60 20.23
N GLY A 78 -1.77 -20.40 20.22
CA GLY A 78 -0.93 -19.95 21.33
C GLY A 78 -0.46 -18.51 21.18
N LEU A 79 0.16 -17.96 22.22
CA LEU A 79 0.74 -16.63 22.31
C LEU A 79 2.26 -16.73 22.48
N SER A 80 3.00 -15.87 21.77
CA SER A 80 4.46 -15.87 21.72
C SER A 80 4.99 -14.43 21.69
N ASN A 81 6.11 -14.20 22.38
CA ASN A 81 6.80 -12.92 22.34
C ASN A 81 7.58 -12.72 21.03
N ASN A 82 7.96 -13.81 20.33
CA ASN A 82 8.85 -13.77 19.17
C ASN A 82 8.29 -14.42 17.90
N GLY A 83 7.03 -14.87 17.93
CA GLY A 83 6.38 -15.57 16.82
C GLY A 83 6.93 -16.98 16.55
N LYS A 84 7.70 -17.54 17.47
CA LYS A 84 8.19 -18.92 17.42
C LYS A 84 7.50 -19.76 18.48
N MET A 85 7.64 -21.07 18.32
CA MET A 85 7.20 -22.10 19.26
C MET A 85 7.87 -22.03 20.65
N PHE A 86 8.72 -21.03 20.94
CA PHE A 86 9.45 -20.91 22.21
C PHE A 86 10.05 -19.49 22.40
N PRO A 87 9.85 -18.82 23.55
CA PRO A 87 8.85 -19.12 24.57
C PRO A 87 7.44 -18.77 24.08
N ALA A 88 6.48 -19.61 24.41
CA ALA A 88 5.08 -19.49 24.03
C ALA A 88 4.15 -20.31 24.95
N ASP A 89 2.97 -19.73 25.19
CA ASP A 89 1.79 -20.19 25.93
C ASP A 89 0.78 -20.73 24.88
N ILE A 90 0.26 -21.95 25.04
CA ILE A 90 -0.29 -22.76 23.93
C ILE A 90 -1.49 -23.60 24.38
N VAL A 91 -2.50 -23.72 23.52
CA VAL A 91 -3.61 -24.66 23.70
C VAL A 91 -3.77 -25.57 22.49
N ILE A 92 -4.04 -26.86 22.72
CA ILE A 92 -4.23 -27.88 21.66
C ILE A 92 -5.53 -28.64 21.91
N GLY A 93 -6.37 -28.79 20.89
CA GLY A 93 -7.60 -29.56 20.97
C GLY A 93 -8.05 -30.18 19.64
N TRP A 94 -8.96 -31.14 19.71
CA TRP A 94 -9.52 -31.89 18.58
C TRP A 94 -10.88 -32.51 18.97
N VAL A 95 -11.58 -33.13 18.04
CA VAL A 95 -12.88 -33.78 18.28
C VAL A 95 -12.82 -35.19 17.72
N LYS A 96 -13.03 -36.20 18.58
CA LYS A 96 -12.97 -37.61 18.20
C LYS A 96 -14.20 -38.34 18.71
N ASP A 97 -14.87 -39.07 17.82
CA ASP A 97 -16.12 -39.80 18.12
C ASP A 97 -17.21 -38.90 18.78
N GLY A 98 -17.26 -37.62 18.39
CA GLY A 98 -18.17 -36.62 18.97
C GLY A 98 -17.77 -36.09 20.35
N LYS A 99 -16.57 -36.42 20.86
CA LYS A 99 -16.02 -35.92 22.11
C LYS A 99 -14.87 -34.94 21.84
N THR A 100 -14.96 -33.74 22.40
CA THR A 100 -13.85 -32.76 22.39
C THR A 100 -12.72 -33.18 23.34
N PHE A 101 -11.49 -32.99 22.88
CA PHE A 101 -10.26 -33.03 23.68
C PHE A 101 -9.61 -31.66 23.61
N PHE A 102 -9.10 -31.15 24.74
CA PHE A 102 -8.56 -29.80 24.82
C PHE A 102 -7.60 -29.71 26.02
N LYS A 103 -6.38 -29.21 25.80
CA LYS A 103 -5.34 -29.07 26.82
C LYS A 103 -4.53 -27.80 26.65
N ASP A 104 -4.41 -27.09 27.75
CA ASP A 104 -3.48 -25.98 27.98
C ASP A 104 -2.06 -26.53 28.20
N ARG A 105 -1.07 -25.81 27.66
CA ARG A 105 0.32 -26.22 27.45
C ARG A 105 1.26 -25.01 27.40
N HIS A 106 2.50 -25.22 27.82
CA HIS A 106 3.59 -24.28 27.55
C HIS A 106 4.75 -24.94 26.79
N SER A 107 5.58 -24.08 26.19
CA SER A 107 6.79 -24.49 25.48
C SER A 107 8.06 -24.14 26.27
N VAL A 108 8.94 -25.14 26.44
CA VAL A 108 10.27 -24.97 27.04
C VAL A 108 11.43 -25.13 26.05
N ALA A 109 11.12 -25.53 24.81
CA ALA A 109 12.07 -25.78 23.73
C ALA A 109 11.32 -25.89 22.39
N HIS A 110 12.06 -26.05 21.29
CA HIS A 110 11.50 -26.41 19.98
C HIS A 110 11.14 -27.92 19.93
N ALA A 111 10.17 -28.32 20.73
CA ALA A 111 9.70 -29.70 20.90
C ALA A 111 8.17 -29.72 21.12
N VAL A 112 7.59 -30.90 21.34
CA VAL A 112 6.17 -31.04 21.71
C VAL A 112 5.89 -30.25 22.99
N PRO A 113 4.89 -29.33 23.02
CA PRO A 113 4.55 -28.56 24.21
C PRO A 113 4.09 -29.45 25.36
N LYS A 114 4.58 -29.14 26.57
CA LYS A 114 4.21 -29.85 27.79
C LYS A 114 2.81 -29.45 28.20
N ILE A 115 2.04 -30.39 28.77
CA ILE A 115 0.78 -30.04 29.44
C ILE A 115 1.09 -29.13 30.62
N ASP A 116 0.39 -28.00 30.69
CA ASP A 116 0.59 -27.02 31.74
C ASP A 116 0.09 -27.56 33.10
N GLN A 117 0.67 -27.08 34.20
CA GLN A 117 0.24 -27.42 35.56
C GLN A 117 -0.99 -26.60 35.97
N SER A 118 -1.10 -25.35 35.53
CA SER A 118 -2.38 -24.65 35.49
C SER A 118 -3.15 -25.08 34.24
N GLN A 119 -4.42 -24.70 34.16
CA GLN A 119 -5.22 -24.82 32.94
C GLN A 119 -6.08 -23.54 32.86
N ASP A 120 -5.44 -22.45 32.45
CA ASP A 120 -6.04 -21.11 32.36
C ASP A 120 -6.78 -20.89 31.02
N TRP A 121 -6.50 -21.69 29.98
CA TRP A 121 -7.39 -21.83 28.82
C TRP A 121 -8.51 -22.84 29.13
N ILE A 122 -9.76 -22.35 29.19
CA ILE A 122 -10.94 -23.13 29.58
C ILE A 122 -11.83 -23.36 28.35
N LEU A 123 -11.97 -24.64 27.94
CA LEU A 123 -12.91 -25.02 26.88
C LEU A 123 -14.36 -24.71 27.29
N LEU A 124 -15.11 -24.07 26.39
CA LEU A 124 -16.55 -23.84 26.51
C LEU A 124 -17.33 -24.89 25.71
N HIS A 125 -16.92 -25.15 24.46
CA HIS A 125 -17.39 -26.30 23.66
C HIS A 125 -16.45 -26.55 22.47
N GLY A 126 -16.56 -27.73 21.84
CA GLY A 126 -15.97 -27.95 20.52
C GLY A 126 -16.68 -29.07 19.77
N PHE A 127 -16.79 -28.93 18.45
CA PHE A 127 -17.52 -29.83 17.58
C PHE A 127 -16.94 -29.77 16.15
N GLU A 128 -17.40 -30.66 15.29
CA GLU A 128 -17.09 -30.64 13.86
C GLU A 128 -18.34 -30.35 13.05
N ASN A 129 -18.18 -29.53 12.01
CA ASN A 129 -19.20 -29.26 11.02
C ASN A 129 -18.63 -29.46 9.60
N SER A 130 -19.36 -29.02 8.58
CA SER A 130 -18.91 -29.05 7.19
C SER A 130 -17.71 -28.15 6.93
N PHE A 131 -17.48 -27.09 7.71
CA PHE A 131 -16.25 -26.29 7.60
C PHE A 131 -15.05 -27.00 8.25
N GLY A 132 -15.22 -27.62 9.42
CA GLY A 132 -14.17 -28.37 10.11
C GLY A 132 -14.31 -28.37 11.64
N THR A 133 -13.19 -28.52 12.33
CA THR A 133 -13.06 -28.45 13.80
C THR A 133 -13.30 -27.03 14.30
N VAL A 134 -14.29 -26.87 15.18
CA VAL A 134 -14.61 -25.65 15.90
C VAL A 134 -14.27 -25.83 17.37
N LEU A 135 -13.48 -24.93 17.96
CA LEU A 135 -13.17 -24.90 19.39
C LEU A 135 -13.47 -23.52 19.97
N LYS A 136 -14.33 -23.44 20.98
CA LYS A 136 -14.64 -22.21 21.73
C LYS A 136 -14.10 -22.32 23.15
N PHE A 137 -13.37 -21.31 23.61
CA PHE A 137 -12.71 -21.31 24.91
C PHE A 137 -12.55 -19.90 25.49
N THR A 138 -12.18 -19.80 26.76
CA THR A 138 -11.90 -18.51 27.41
C THR A 138 -10.64 -18.59 28.27
N ARG A 139 -9.90 -17.48 28.36
CA ARG A 139 -8.72 -17.32 29.24
C ARG A 139 -8.77 -15.95 29.93
N LYS A 140 -8.19 -15.86 31.13
CA LYS A 140 -8.02 -14.56 31.81
C LYS A 140 -6.99 -13.71 31.06
N ILE A 141 -7.20 -12.41 31.03
CA ILE A 141 -6.28 -11.45 30.43
C ILE A 141 -4.92 -11.44 31.17
N ILE A 142 -4.98 -11.54 32.49
CA ILE A 142 -3.82 -11.66 33.38
C ILE A 142 -4.07 -12.90 34.25
N THR A 143 -3.12 -13.82 34.26
CA THR A 143 -3.11 -15.01 35.11
C THR A 143 -2.03 -14.84 36.20
N CYS A 144 -1.96 -15.81 37.11
CA CYS A 144 -0.90 -15.86 38.13
C CYS A 144 0.11 -16.97 37.85
N ASP A 145 0.01 -17.60 36.68
CA ASP A 145 0.93 -18.64 36.24
C ASP A 145 2.16 -18.00 35.56
N PRO A 146 3.39 -18.43 35.89
CA PRO A 146 4.62 -17.88 35.31
C PRO A 146 4.99 -18.44 33.92
N ASP A 147 4.40 -19.56 33.49
CA ASP A 147 4.63 -20.15 32.16
C ASP A 147 3.68 -19.54 31.09
N ASP A 148 2.61 -18.89 31.54
CA ASP A 148 1.62 -18.14 30.76
C ASP A 148 2.15 -16.79 30.21
N MET A 149 1.59 -16.34 29.08
CA MET A 149 1.81 -14.98 28.58
C MET A 149 0.68 -14.05 28.99
N GLU A 150 1.01 -12.96 29.70
CA GLU A 150 0.05 -11.89 29.96
C GLU A 150 -0.50 -11.39 28.62
N ILE A 151 -1.82 -11.47 28.44
CA ILE A 151 -2.50 -10.77 27.35
C ILE A 151 -2.48 -9.30 27.73
N THR A 152 -1.36 -8.68 27.44
CA THR A 152 -1.19 -7.26 27.57
C THR A 152 -2.08 -6.61 26.52
N GLU A 153 -2.35 -5.31 26.67
CA GLU A 153 -2.33 -4.50 25.48
C GLU A 153 -0.89 -4.65 24.89
N ALA A 154 -0.65 -5.70 24.11
CA ALA A 154 0.61 -6.07 23.48
C ALA A 154 0.45 -6.24 21.98
N THR A 155 1.46 -5.81 21.21
CA THR A 155 1.75 -6.51 19.96
C THR A 155 2.16 -7.93 20.37
N MET A 156 1.21 -8.86 20.38
CA MET A 156 1.47 -10.25 20.67
C MET A 156 1.67 -10.99 19.36
N ARG A 157 2.42 -12.10 19.34
CA ARG A 157 2.41 -13.00 18.18
C ARG A 157 1.58 -14.21 18.53
N ALA A 158 0.40 -14.33 17.94
CA ALA A 158 -0.34 -15.57 18.03
C ALA A 158 0.29 -16.59 17.08
N ILE A 159 0.59 -17.77 17.60
CA ILE A 159 1.05 -18.92 16.82
C ILE A 159 -0.12 -19.87 16.61
N TYR A 160 -0.17 -20.52 15.46
CA TYR A 160 -1.21 -21.50 15.15
C TYR A 160 -0.60 -22.76 14.54
N SER A 161 -1.28 -23.88 14.70
CA SER A 161 -1.02 -25.10 13.95
C SER A 161 -2.27 -25.95 13.82
N TYR A 162 -2.28 -26.89 12.88
CA TYR A 162 -3.32 -27.91 12.76
C TYR A 162 -2.80 -29.13 12.01
N HIS A 163 -3.56 -30.22 12.02
CA HIS A 163 -3.22 -31.48 11.38
C HIS A 163 -4.50 -32.20 10.93
N PRO A 164 -4.49 -32.96 9.82
CA PRO A 164 -5.68 -33.70 9.36
C PRO A 164 -6.04 -34.88 10.28
N ASP A 165 -5.06 -35.53 10.90
CA ASP A 165 -5.30 -36.64 11.84
C ASP A 165 -5.41 -36.18 13.29
N ASP A 166 -6.30 -36.83 14.03
CA ASP A 166 -6.37 -36.80 15.48
C ASP A 166 -5.13 -37.43 16.16
N PRO A 167 -4.62 -36.83 17.25
CA PRO A 167 -3.73 -37.47 18.20
C PRO A 167 -4.31 -38.79 18.72
N GLN A 168 -3.42 -39.74 19.02
CA GLN A 168 -3.83 -40.98 19.68
C GLN A 168 -4.20 -40.74 21.15
N ASP A 169 -3.49 -39.83 21.81
CA ASP A 169 -3.72 -39.36 23.17
C ASP A 169 -3.07 -37.97 23.41
N GLU A 170 -3.25 -37.42 24.61
CA GLU A 170 -2.78 -36.07 24.99
C GLU A 170 -1.25 -35.91 25.03
N ASN A 171 -0.46 -36.99 25.03
CA ASN A 171 1.00 -36.93 25.01
C ASN A 171 1.57 -37.13 23.59
N ASN A 172 0.85 -37.84 22.73
CA ASN A 172 1.30 -38.24 21.39
C ASN A 172 0.68 -37.34 20.30
N ILE A 173 1.04 -36.05 20.31
CA ILE A 173 0.63 -35.07 19.30
C ILE A 173 1.49 -35.24 18.03
N PRO A 174 0.92 -35.55 16.85
CA PRO A 174 1.68 -35.67 15.61
C PRO A 174 2.21 -34.30 15.14
N TYR A 175 3.28 -34.30 14.34
CA TYR A 175 3.88 -33.05 13.86
C TYR A 175 3.05 -32.45 12.71
N HIS A 176 2.52 -31.25 12.91
CA HIS A 176 1.79 -30.37 11.96
C HIS A 176 2.56 -29.98 10.66
N GLY A 177 3.57 -30.73 10.24
CA GLY A 177 4.40 -30.40 9.07
C GLY A 177 5.08 -29.02 9.16
N THR A 178 5.60 -28.54 8.04
CA THR A 178 6.20 -27.20 7.89
C THR A 178 5.20 -26.15 7.46
N THR A 179 3.91 -26.45 7.58
CA THR A 179 2.92 -26.09 6.56
C THR A 179 1.61 -25.63 7.18
N THR A 180 0.90 -26.53 7.87
CA THR A 180 -0.31 -26.22 8.62
C THR A 180 0.07 -25.59 9.97
N ARG A 181 0.94 -24.57 9.92
CA ARG A 181 1.47 -23.82 11.07
C ARG A 181 1.90 -22.42 10.64
N GLY A 182 1.86 -21.48 11.57
CA GLY A 182 2.39 -20.14 11.34
C GLY A 182 2.36 -19.27 12.58
N ALA A 183 2.67 -17.98 12.37
CA ALA A 183 2.63 -16.95 13.39
C ALA A 183 2.10 -15.65 12.79
N ARG A 184 1.28 -14.95 13.57
CA ARG A 184 0.54 -13.77 13.14
C ARG A 184 0.44 -12.81 14.33
N SER A 185 1.01 -11.61 14.23
CA SER A 185 0.94 -10.60 15.28
C SER A 185 -0.50 -10.13 15.55
N ILE A 186 -1.10 -10.42 16.71
CA ILE A 186 -2.52 -10.13 17.02
C ILE A 186 -2.74 -9.10 18.15
N MET A 187 -3.79 -8.28 17.99
CA MET A 187 -4.16 -7.19 18.89
C MET A 187 -5.40 -7.52 19.73
N LEU A 188 -5.16 -8.18 20.85
CA LEU A 188 -6.22 -8.86 21.59
C LEU A 188 -7.05 -7.93 22.48
N LEU A 189 -6.43 -7.09 23.31
CA LEU A 189 -7.12 -6.12 24.19
C LEU A 189 -7.52 -4.81 23.52
N SER A 190 -7.58 -4.86 22.21
CA SER A 190 -7.08 -3.72 21.47
C SER A 190 -8.07 -3.42 20.36
N LYS A 191 -8.16 -4.30 19.38
CA LYS A 191 -8.81 -4.11 18.08
C LYS A 191 -10.05 -3.23 18.02
N SER A 192 -10.18 -2.54 16.90
CA SER A 192 -11.38 -1.79 16.58
C SER A 192 -12.47 -2.77 16.25
N GLU A 193 -13.53 -2.66 17.02
CA GLU A 193 -14.78 -3.33 16.76
C GLU A 193 -15.34 -2.88 15.41
N GLU A 194 -15.77 -3.85 14.62
CA GLU A 194 -16.50 -3.65 13.38
C GLU A 194 -17.85 -3.00 13.69
N VAL A 195 -18.11 -1.80 13.18
CA VAL A 195 -19.38 -1.08 13.45
C VAL A 195 -20.31 -1.22 12.25
N LYS A 196 -21.54 -1.69 12.50
CA LYS A 196 -22.57 -1.73 11.46
C LYS A 196 -22.74 -0.35 10.81
N LEU A 197 -22.67 -0.34 9.49
CA LEU A 197 -22.69 0.88 8.69
C LEU A 197 -24.11 1.42 8.50
N PRO A 198 -24.31 2.75 8.36
CA PRO A 198 -25.62 3.33 8.08
C PRO A 198 -26.20 2.80 6.76
N ASP A 199 -27.51 2.55 6.77
CA ASP A 199 -28.25 2.04 5.60
C ASP A 199 -28.20 3.04 4.44
N ASP A 200 -28.33 4.34 4.75
CA ASP A 200 -28.33 5.43 3.78
C ASP A 200 -27.07 5.47 2.92
N ALA A 201 -26.01 4.81 3.37
CA ALA A 201 -24.73 4.72 2.70
C ALA A 201 -24.53 3.44 1.87
N PHE A 202 -25.57 2.62 1.64
CA PHE A 202 -25.68 1.53 0.62
C PHE A 202 -24.35 1.01 0.01
N ALA A 203 -24.20 1.11 -1.34
CA ALA A 203 -23.03 0.75 -2.16
C ALA A 203 -22.22 2.00 -2.59
N VAL A 204 -21.99 2.87 -1.59
CA VAL A 204 -21.08 4.02 -1.63
C VAL A 204 -19.65 3.53 -1.91
N ASP A 205 -19.12 3.32 -3.14
CA ASP A 205 -17.68 2.95 -3.31
C ASP A 205 -16.80 3.61 -4.53
N PHE A 206 -15.48 3.97 -4.50
CA PHE A 206 -14.68 4.84 -5.45
C PHE A 206 -13.13 4.52 -5.55
N LEU A 207 -12.65 3.53 -6.32
CA LEU A 207 -11.23 3.06 -6.40
C LEU A 207 -10.11 4.09 -6.81
N ASN A 208 -8.84 3.67 -6.79
CA ASN A 208 -7.61 4.28 -7.40
C ASN A 208 -7.07 3.51 -8.66
N ASP A 209 -7.68 2.43 -9.17
CA ASP A 209 -7.56 1.78 -10.52
C ASP A 209 -6.21 1.80 -11.35
N GLN A 210 -5.12 1.24 -10.79
CA GLN A 210 -3.99 0.50 -11.43
C GLN A 210 -2.99 1.19 -12.40
N PHE A 211 -1.68 0.88 -12.25
CA PHE A 211 -0.52 1.33 -13.07
C PHE A 211 0.59 0.24 -13.17
N LYS A 212 1.70 0.42 -13.93
CA LYS A 212 2.87 -0.46 -14.24
C LYS A 212 4.10 -0.58 -13.27
N VAL A 213 4.74 -1.77 -13.06
CA VAL A 213 5.63 -2.17 -11.89
C VAL A 213 7.14 -1.91 -12.01
N PRO A 214 7.86 -1.29 -11.05
CA PRO A 214 9.32 -1.24 -11.10
C PRO A 214 9.96 -2.63 -11.00
N ALA A 215 11.13 -2.77 -11.59
CA ALA A 215 11.80 -4.06 -11.80
C ALA A 215 12.05 -4.89 -10.54
N VAL A 216 12.36 -4.20 -9.45
CA VAL A 216 12.57 -4.69 -8.09
C VAL A 216 12.10 -3.55 -7.15
N ASP A 217 12.81 -3.35 -6.06
CA ASP A 217 12.60 -2.49 -4.90
C ASP A 217 11.81 -1.17 -5.08
N THR A 218 12.29 -0.15 -5.79
CA THR A 218 11.99 1.29 -5.52
C THR A 218 11.12 2.05 -6.57
N THR A 219 10.23 3.00 -6.22
CA THR A 219 9.62 4.07 -7.09
C THR A 219 8.86 5.15 -6.30
N TYR A 220 8.85 6.40 -6.77
CA TYR A 220 8.71 7.63 -5.98
C TYR A 220 7.65 8.54 -6.64
N GLN A 221 6.86 9.35 -5.90
CA GLN A 221 5.49 9.77 -6.34
C GLN A 221 4.81 10.87 -5.47
N CYS A 222 4.02 11.84 -6.00
CA CYS A 222 3.14 12.93 -5.38
C CYS A 222 2.11 13.42 -6.43
N THR A 223 0.99 14.05 -6.04
CA THR A 223 -0.07 14.62 -6.91
C THR A 223 -1.23 15.53 -6.28
N VAL A 224 -2.61 15.39 -6.30
CA VAL A 224 -3.75 16.46 -6.20
C VAL A 224 -5.40 16.12 -6.15
N PHE A 225 -6.17 15.33 -5.33
CA PHE A 225 -7.55 14.66 -5.52
C PHE A 225 -8.84 15.52 -5.83
N ASP A 226 -10.08 15.07 -5.57
CA ASP A 226 -11.10 15.86 -4.84
C ASP A 226 -12.26 14.97 -4.32
N LEU A 227 -13.17 15.54 -3.50
CA LEU A 227 -14.50 15.01 -3.22
C LEU A 227 -15.61 15.68 -4.06
N LYS A 228 -15.54 17.00 -4.34
CA LYS A 228 -16.79 17.77 -4.49
C LYS A 228 -17.67 17.31 -5.61
N TRP A 229 -18.78 16.72 -5.17
CA TRP A 229 -20.03 16.96 -5.81
C TRP A 229 -21.13 17.52 -4.88
N LEU A 230 -22.18 16.78 -4.52
CA LEU A 230 -23.18 16.99 -3.45
C LEU A 230 -23.97 18.30 -3.30
N GLY A 231 -23.31 19.45 -3.24
CA GLY A 231 -23.89 20.70 -2.73
C GLY A 231 -24.16 20.75 -1.22
N GLN A 232 -23.71 19.75 -0.45
CA GLN A 232 -23.95 19.61 1.00
C GLN A 232 -22.94 18.67 1.71
N LYS A 233 -22.73 18.86 3.01
CA LYS A 233 -21.88 18.01 3.88
C LYS A 233 -22.32 16.55 4.01
N HIS A 234 -21.35 15.66 4.22
CA HIS A 234 -21.52 14.26 4.63
C HIS A 234 -20.52 13.92 5.76
N HIS A 235 -20.64 12.76 6.42
CA HIS A 235 -19.68 12.28 7.43
C HIS A 235 -19.09 10.94 7.03
N LEU A 236 -17.79 10.77 7.23
CA LEU A 236 -17.08 9.51 7.09
C LEU A 236 -17.19 8.66 8.35
N VAL A 237 -17.50 7.37 8.18
CA VAL A 237 -17.93 6.47 9.26
C VAL A 237 -17.19 5.13 9.33
N GLU A 238 -16.57 4.73 8.22
CA GLU A 238 -15.77 3.53 8.08
C GLU A 238 -14.84 3.78 6.92
N PHE A 239 -13.76 3.02 6.91
CA PHE A 239 -12.86 3.02 5.80
C PHE A 239 -12.07 1.72 5.76
N GLU A 240 -11.62 1.26 4.59
CA GLU A 240 -11.07 -0.10 4.38
C GLU A 240 -10.21 -0.15 3.08
N PRO A 241 -9.26 -1.05 2.85
CA PRO A 241 -9.26 -2.06 1.24
C PRO A 241 -10.73 -2.58 0.99
N PHE A 242 -11.12 -3.81 0.63
CA PHE A 242 -10.52 -5.13 0.46
C PHE A 242 -9.38 -5.09 -0.55
N VAL A 243 -8.52 -6.11 -0.52
CA VAL A 243 -7.11 -5.85 -0.79
C VAL A 243 -6.78 -6.03 -2.29
N GLN A 244 -6.45 -7.21 -2.82
CA GLN A 244 -6.60 -7.64 -4.23
C GLN A 244 -6.44 -9.19 -4.28
N PRO A 245 -7.32 -10.09 -4.75
CA PRO A 245 -7.32 -11.54 -4.43
C PRO A 245 -6.11 -12.42 -4.77
N GLY A 246 -4.93 -11.84 -5.01
CA GLY A 246 -3.74 -12.62 -4.75
C GLY A 246 -2.47 -11.87 -4.86
N ASN A 247 -1.84 -11.62 -3.72
CA ASN A 247 -0.57 -10.95 -3.70
C ASN A 247 0.18 -11.06 -2.32
N GLU A 248 -0.43 -10.73 -1.15
CA GLU A 248 -0.03 -10.73 0.32
C GLU A 248 1.39 -11.05 0.87
N ASN A 249 2.42 -11.35 0.07
CA ASN A 249 3.60 -12.12 0.46
C ASN A 249 4.36 -11.63 1.71
N LEU A 250 5.00 -10.45 1.66
CA LEU A 250 5.84 -9.91 2.76
C LEU A 250 5.57 -8.43 3.13
N VAL A 251 4.47 -7.82 2.65
CA VAL A 251 4.51 -6.38 2.29
C VAL A 251 3.39 -5.48 2.89
N HIS A 252 3.50 -4.16 2.78
CA HIS A 252 3.61 -3.40 4.03
C HIS A 252 3.20 -1.89 4.16
N HIS A 253 2.39 -1.24 3.30
CA HIS A 253 2.17 0.24 3.36
C HIS A 253 0.95 0.76 2.50
N ILE A 254 0.22 1.88 2.82
CA ILE A 254 -0.31 3.08 2.01
C ILE A 254 -1.09 4.15 2.93
N VAL A 255 -1.08 5.52 2.73
CA VAL A 255 -1.52 6.62 3.71
C VAL A 255 -2.06 7.99 3.15
N VAL A 256 -2.91 8.85 3.79
CA VAL A 256 -3.38 10.16 3.19
C VAL A 256 -3.83 11.35 4.13
N TYR A 257 -3.98 12.67 3.69
CA TYR A 257 -4.26 13.94 4.51
C TYR A 257 -4.20 15.41 3.84
N LYS A 258 -4.38 16.68 4.46
CA LYS A 258 -4.71 18.18 3.98
C LYS A 258 -3.78 19.56 3.91
N CYS A 259 -3.51 20.43 2.85
CA CYS A 259 -2.67 21.75 2.88
C CYS A 259 -2.73 23.15 2.00
N PRO A 260 -2.23 23.51 0.73
CA PRO A 260 -2.41 24.89 0.03
C PRO A 260 -2.14 25.10 -1.56
N ILE A 261 -2.38 26.28 -2.23
CA ILE A 261 -1.90 26.74 -3.63
C ILE A 261 -2.87 26.91 -4.89
N ASP A 262 -2.39 27.18 -6.16
CA ASP A 262 -2.67 28.28 -7.22
C ASP A 262 -3.71 28.33 -8.47
N ARG A 263 -4.97 27.86 -8.46
CA ARG A 263 -5.91 27.41 -9.56
C ARG A 263 -5.89 26.00 -10.22
N LYS A 264 -5.01 25.63 -11.17
CA LYS A 264 -5.06 24.37 -11.99
C LYS A 264 -5.69 23.05 -11.43
N PHE A 265 -4.97 22.03 -10.88
CA PHE A 265 -4.96 20.56 -11.28
C PHE A 265 -5.74 19.27 -10.65
N ILE A 266 -6.89 19.17 -9.89
CA ILE A 266 -7.67 18.02 -9.20
C ILE A 266 -7.43 16.55 -9.66
N ASN A 267 -7.81 15.50 -8.92
CA ASN A 267 -7.66 14.02 -9.07
C ASN A 267 -6.93 13.23 -10.23
N THR A 268 -5.59 13.00 -10.26
CA THR A 268 -4.76 12.08 -11.12
C THR A 268 -3.22 11.77 -10.63
N THR A 269 -2.48 10.63 -10.68
CA THR A 269 -0.92 10.29 -10.69
C THR A 269 0.97 11.03 -12.93
N TYR A 270 2.26 11.64 -12.97
CA TYR A 270 3.38 12.34 -12.13
C TYR A 270 4.43 11.55 -11.20
N GLU A 271 5.31 12.23 -10.39
CA GLU A 271 6.38 11.84 -9.37
C GLU A 271 6.21 12.72 -8.09
N CYS A 272 7.17 12.91 -7.17
CA CYS A 272 7.13 13.92 -6.09
C CYS A 272 8.34 14.79 -5.80
N PHE A 273 9.34 14.19 -5.16
CA PHE A 273 10.35 14.89 -4.37
C PHE A 273 11.50 15.32 -5.26
N ASP A 274 11.53 14.76 -6.47
CA ASP A 274 11.61 15.51 -7.69
C ASP A 274 11.43 17.03 -7.47
N PRO A 275 12.45 17.82 -7.79
CA PRO A 275 12.30 19.26 -7.78
C PRO A 275 11.38 19.79 -8.92
N ASN A 276 11.11 19.00 -9.96
CA ASN A 276 10.17 19.27 -11.08
C ASN A 276 8.68 19.32 -10.69
N PHE A 277 8.29 19.74 -9.48
CA PHE A 277 6.92 20.18 -9.19
C PHE A 277 6.76 20.88 -7.82
N LYS A 278 7.29 22.09 -7.60
CA LYS A 278 7.11 22.83 -6.31
C LYS A 278 5.74 23.49 -6.07
N GLU A 279 4.71 22.79 -6.52
CA GLU A 279 3.29 22.96 -6.22
C GLU A 279 2.64 21.65 -5.77
N ALA A 280 3.43 20.55 -5.80
CA ALA A 280 3.07 19.22 -5.33
C ALA A 280 4.13 18.57 -4.43
N ARG A 281 5.41 18.93 -4.56
CA ARG A 281 6.34 18.91 -3.43
C ARG A 281 5.73 19.60 -2.21
N PRO A 282 5.57 18.89 -1.09
CA PRO A 282 4.72 19.56 0.60
C PRO A 282 5.14 20.79 1.45
N CYS A 283 4.52 20.85 2.66
CA CYS A 283 4.28 22.07 3.44
C CYS A 283 3.88 21.97 4.95
N ALA A 284 3.35 20.86 5.49
CA ALA A 284 2.78 20.83 6.87
C ALA A 284 2.76 19.41 7.52
N VAL A 285 1.76 18.98 8.29
CA VAL A 285 1.88 17.82 9.22
C VAL A 285 0.89 16.63 8.99
N ALA A 286 0.93 15.55 9.80
CA ALA A 286 0.50 14.16 9.46
C ALA A 286 -0.93 13.65 9.83
N TYR A 287 -1.26 12.36 9.56
CA TYR A 287 -2.63 11.76 9.67
C TYR A 287 -2.76 10.26 10.05
N LEU A 288 -2.83 9.24 9.14
CA LEU A 288 -3.38 7.86 9.39
C LEU A 288 -2.82 6.67 8.50
N ALA A 289 -2.96 5.35 8.82
CA ALA A 289 -2.40 4.11 8.11
C ALA A 289 -3.27 2.80 8.27
N TRP A 290 -2.98 1.59 7.75
CA TRP A 290 -3.88 0.36 7.68
C TRP A 290 -3.29 -1.03 8.11
N ALA A 291 -4.08 -2.14 8.29
CA ALA A 291 -3.69 -3.55 7.93
C ALA A 291 -4.64 -4.81 7.99
N VAL A 292 -4.15 -5.99 7.56
CA VAL A 292 -4.94 -7.20 7.25
C VAL A 292 -5.48 -7.97 8.45
N GLY A 293 -6.66 -7.64 8.94
CA GLY A 293 -7.35 -8.59 9.80
C GLY A 293 -8.76 -8.29 10.25
N GLY A 294 -9.65 -9.27 10.09
CA GLY A 294 -11.09 -9.02 10.12
C GLY A 294 -11.46 -7.86 9.19
N GLU A 295 -12.51 -7.11 9.53
CA GLU A 295 -12.79 -5.83 8.88
C GLU A 295 -12.17 -4.62 9.61
N ALA A 296 -12.16 -3.53 8.85
CA ALA A 296 -11.65 -2.16 8.99
C ALA A 296 -11.42 -1.45 10.35
N TYR A 297 -11.07 -0.17 10.26
CA TYR A 297 -11.39 0.82 11.28
C TYR A 297 -12.73 1.44 10.95
N TYR A 298 -13.53 1.41 11.99
CA TYR A 298 -14.85 1.95 12.01
C TYR A 298 -14.86 3.08 13.02
N PHE A 299 -15.32 4.25 12.59
CA PHE A 299 -15.65 5.29 13.53
C PHE A 299 -16.78 4.81 14.44
N PRO A 300 -16.69 5.04 15.76
CA PRO A 300 -17.80 4.82 16.68
C PRO A 300 -19.08 5.45 16.12
N LYS A 301 -20.20 4.75 16.26
CA LYS A 301 -21.48 5.02 15.57
C LYS A 301 -21.99 6.49 15.59
N ASP A 302 -21.56 7.28 16.57
CA ASP A 302 -21.98 8.67 16.82
C ASP A 302 -20.91 9.71 16.39
N ILE A 303 -19.74 9.26 15.95
CA ILE A 303 -18.60 10.07 15.49
C ILE A 303 -18.43 9.88 13.99
N GLY A 304 -18.18 10.96 13.25
CA GLY A 304 -17.70 10.83 11.88
C GLY A 304 -16.77 11.98 11.52
N LEU A 305 -15.78 11.68 10.70
CA LEU A 305 -14.84 12.64 10.14
C LEU A 305 -15.58 13.44 9.06
N PRO A 306 -15.70 14.77 9.14
CA PRO A 306 -16.45 15.56 8.21
C PRO A 306 -15.57 15.70 6.99
N VAL A 307 -16.09 15.04 5.99
CA VAL A 307 -15.80 15.29 4.60
C VAL A 307 -16.73 16.44 4.22
N ALA A 308 -16.55 17.11 3.08
CA ALA A 308 -17.67 17.91 2.59
C ALA A 308 -18.10 19.14 3.45
N GLU A 309 -17.19 19.93 4.04
CA GLU A 309 -17.46 21.02 5.03
C GLU A 309 -17.99 22.40 4.53
N ASP A 310 -18.67 22.49 3.37
CA ASP A 310 -19.24 23.65 2.61
C ASP A 310 -18.34 24.86 2.26
N ASP A 311 -17.40 25.22 3.14
CA ASP A 311 -16.40 26.29 2.99
C ASP A 311 -14.94 25.76 2.82
N ASP A 312 -14.75 24.47 2.59
CA ASP A 312 -13.46 23.86 2.27
C ASP A 312 -13.02 24.16 0.81
N ASP A 313 -12.93 25.45 0.48
CA ASP A 313 -12.40 26.11 -0.75
C ASP A 313 -10.88 25.83 -0.93
N ASP A 314 -10.52 24.58 -0.65
CA ASP A 314 -9.44 24.21 0.24
C ASP A 314 -9.21 22.66 0.16
N LEU A 315 -8.39 22.13 -0.75
CA LEU A 315 -8.44 20.71 -1.18
C LEU A 315 -7.13 19.80 -0.86
N TYR A 316 -6.68 18.70 -1.58
CA TYR A 316 -5.62 17.60 -1.30
C TYR A 316 -4.51 16.98 -2.39
N ILE A 317 -3.16 16.55 -2.20
CA ILE A 317 -1.94 16.11 -3.13
C ILE A 317 -1.22 14.63 -3.40
N MET A 318 -1.70 13.36 -3.34
CA MET A 318 -1.02 12.15 -2.73
C MET A 318 0.05 11.36 -3.50
N GLN A 319 0.60 10.24 -2.95
CA GLN A 319 2.07 10.03 -3.05
C GLN A 319 2.71 8.59 -3.37
N LEU A 320 2.04 7.42 -3.48
CA LEU A 320 2.35 5.96 -3.18
C LEU A 320 3.80 5.42 -3.02
N HIS A 321 4.03 4.38 -2.19
CA HIS A 321 5.29 3.61 -2.06
C HIS A 321 5.14 2.07 -1.85
N TYR A 322 5.14 1.30 -2.96
CA TYR A 322 4.94 -0.16 -3.16
C TYR A 322 6.14 -1.17 -3.20
N ASN A 323 6.09 -2.30 -2.47
CA ASN A 323 7.21 -3.30 -2.42
C ASN A 323 7.26 -4.34 -3.54
N ASN A 324 8.28 -4.28 -4.39
CA ASN A 324 8.63 -5.41 -5.24
C ASN A 324 9.96 -6.05 -4.79
N PRO A 325 9.94 -7.17 -4.05
CA PRO A 325 11.15 -7.81 -3.54
C PRO A 325 11.88 -8.69 -4.58
N ALA A 326 11.51 -8.63 -5.86
CA ALA A 326 11.83 -9.64 -6.87
C ALA A 326 12.04 -9.06 -8.28
N LEU A 327 12.92 -9.67 -9.08
CA LEU A 327 13.24 -9.20 -10.45
C LEU A 327 12.12 -9.51 -11.47
N LYS A 328 11.74 -8.50 -12.26
CA LYS A 328 10.45 -8.42 -12.99
C LYS A 328 10.50 -7.62 -14.29
N THR A 329 9.52 -7.87 -15.15
CA THR A 329 9.31 -7.27 -16.48
C THR A 329 7.80 -7.25 -16.88
N ASP A 330 6.87 -7.68 -16.02
CA ASP A 330 5.79 -8.55 -16.54
C ASP A 330 4.45 -8.72 -15.73
N TYR A 331 3.65 -7.66 -15.45
CA TYR A 331 2.55 -7.68 -14.43
C TYR A 331 1.41 -6.64 -14.58
N VAL A 332 0.32 -6.65 -13.77
CA VAL A 332 -0.92 -5.77 -13.76
C VAL A 332 -1.25 -5.14 -12.32
N ASP A 333 -2.26 -4.30 -11.94
CA ASP A 333 -2.61 -3.95 -10.47
C ASP A 333 -4.08 -3.55 -10.10
N SER A 334 -4.38 -2.65 -9.14
CA SER A 334 -5.73 -2.23 -8.71
C SER A 334 -5.89 -0.93 -7.91
N SER A 335 -5.88 -0.93 -6.57
CA SER A 335 -7.12 -0.64 -5.80
C SER A 335 -7.43 0.84 -5.44
N GLY A 336 -8.14 1.27 -4.37
CA GLY A 336 -8.49 2.68 -3.89
C GLY A 336 -8.43 2.98 -2.36
N MET A 337 -9.39 3.57 -1.60
CA MET A 337 -9.66 3.14 -0.17
C MET A 337 -10.97 3.66 0.48
N ARG A 338 -11.67 2.78 1.19
CA ARG A 338 -13.12 2.69 1.40
C ARG A 338 -13.84 3.82 2.19
N LEU A 339 -13.68 5.10 1.87
CA LEU A 339 -14.25 6.23 2.64
C LEU A 339 -15.79 6.30 2.77
N ARG A 340 -16.35 5.60 3.78
CA ARG A 340 -17.78 5.32 3.87
C ARG A 340 -18.52 6.48 4.46
N VAL A 341 -19.41 7.06 3.69
CA VAL A 341 -20.16 8.23 4.13
C VAL A 341 -21.36 7.87 5.01
N THR A 342 -22.04 8.91 5.45
CA THR A 342 -23.48 9.00 5.57
C THR A 342 -23.88 10.43 5.19
N LYS A 343 -25.04 10.60 4.55
CA LYS A 343 -25.68 11.94 4.44
C LYS A 343 -26.19 12.42 5.79
N ASN A 344 -26.47 11.48 6.67
CA ASN A 344 -26.97 11.70 8.00
C ASN A 344 -25.78 12.00 8.92
N ILE A 345 -25.31 13.25 8.87
CA ILE A 345 -24.24 13.81 9.70
C ILE A 345 -24.31 13.26 11.13
N ARG A 346 -23.28 12.53 11.54
CA ARG A 346 -23.17 11.99 12.90
C ARG A 346 -22.95 13.14 13.90
N PRO A 347 -23.48 13.04 15.14
CA PRO A 347 -23.59 14.18 16.06
C PRO A 347 -22.26 14.77 16.59
N ILE A 348 -21.11 14.15 16.36
CA ILE A 348 -19.83 14.55 16.98
C ILE A 348 -18.81 15.03 15.93
N GLU A 349 -18.25 16.24 16.15
CA GLU A 349 -17.30 16.95 15.27
C GLU A 349 -16.00 17.46 15.96
N ALA A 350 -14.86 17.65 15.24
CA ALA A 350 -13.51 17.92 15.84
C ALA A 350 -12.38 18.67 15.05
N GLY A 351 -11.28 18.01 14.61
CA GLY A 351 -10.07 18.62 14.02
C GLY A 351 -8.95 17.64 13.56
N GLU A 352 -7.78 18.11 13.10
CA GLU A 352 -6.66 17.32 12.50
C GLU A 352 -5.27 17.55 13.18
N PHE A 353 -4.46 16.53 13.53
CA PHE A 353 -3.28 16.66 14.43
C PHE A 353 -2.38 15.40 14.71
N VAL A 354 -1.05 15.54 14.75
CA VAL A 354 -0.05 14.52 15.18
C VAL A 354 1.11 15.08 16.03
N ALA A 355 2.08 14.31 16.55
CA ALA A 355 3.18 14.90 17.34
C ALA A 355 4.45 14.05 17.43
N GLY A 356 5.75 14.46 17.32
CA GLY A 356 6.59 15.59 16.81
C GLY A 356 8.04 15.22 16.29
N LEU A 357 8.50 15.12 14.99
CA LEU A 357 9.77 14.42 14.50
C LEU A 357 10.82 15.14 13.58
N ILE A 358 10.43 15.50 12.36
CA ILE A 358 11.24 15.61 11.13
C ILE A 358 11.90 14.28 10.75
N VAL A 359 11.45 13.61 9.68
CA VAL A 359 12.36 12.70 8.95
C VAL A 359 13.31 13.62 8.23
N HIS A 360 14.34 14.00 8.95
CA HIS A 360 15.39 14.78 8.37
C HIS A 360 16.66 14.41 9.11
N PRO A 361 17.70 14.00 8.37
CA PRO A 361 18.98 13.57 8.95
C PRO A 361 19.68 14.54 9.91
N ARG A 362 19.13 15.76 10.10
CA ARG A 362 19.59 16.75 11.08
C ARG A 362 18.87 16.70 12.44
N PHE A 363 17.75 16.00 12.58
CA PHE A 363 16.91 15.97 13.80
C PHE A 363 16.79 14.59 14.44
N GLN A 364 17.34 13.55 13.82
CA GLN A 364 17.57 12.28 14.47
C GLN A 364 18.75 11.56 13.85
N ILE A 365 19.58 10.97 14.72
CA ILE A 365 20.75 10.17 14.37
C ILE A 365 20.80 9.03 15.38
N VAL A 366 20.82 7.79 14.91
CA VAL A 366 20.95 6.58 15.71
C VAL A 366 22.34 5.99 15.49
N PRO A 367 23.14 5.75 16.55
CA PRO A 367 24.47 5.18 16.39
C PRO A 367 24.36 3.76 15.81
N PRO A 368 25.35 3.30 15.04
CA PRO A 368 25.51 1.88 14.77
C PRO A 368 25.94 1.12 16.03
N GLN A 369 25.80 -0.21 16.04
CA GLN A 369 26.30 -1.08 17.10
C GLN A 369 25.76 -0.78 18.51
N GLU A 370 24.48 -0.42 18.61
CA GLU A 370 23.77 -0.27 19.89
C GLU A 370 22.75 -1.41 20.06
N GLN A 371 22.77 -2.06 21.22
CA GLN A 371 21.76 -3.06 21.58
C GLN A 371 20.41 -2.40 21.92
N SER A 372 20.46 -1.17 22.44
CA SER A 372 19.34 -0.29 22.71
C SER A 372 19.84 1.16 22.67
N PHE A 373 19.27 1.96 21.77
CA PHE A 373 19.41 3.41 21.76
C PHE A 373 18.03 4.05 21.67
N ILE A 374 17.81 5.13 22.41
CA ILE A 374 16.53 5.85 22.45
C ILE A 374 16.68 7.18 21.72
N SER A 375 15.77 7.50 20.79
CA SER A 375 15.50 8.91 20.47
C SER A 375 14.21 9.34 21.11
N THR A 376 14.17 10.59 21.52
CA THR A 376 13.11 11.18 22.33
C THR A 376 12.58 12.40 21.60
N GLY A 377 11.35 12.78 21.94
CA GLY A 377 10.73 13.95 21.39
C GLY A 377 9.50 14.37 22.15
N TYR A 378 9.07 15.56 21.80
CA TYR A 378 8.23 16.40 22.62
C TYR A 378 7.46 17.33 21.69
N CYS A 379 6.39 17.92 22.18
CA CYS A 379 6.25 19.38 22.10
C CYS A 379 5.33 19.79 23.23
N PRO A 380 5.60 20.96 23.83
CA PRO A 380 5.44 21.08 25.26
C PRO A 380 4.24 21.97 25.60
N ALA A 381 3.90 22.00 26.89
CA ALA A 381 2.74 22.65 27.49
C ALA A 381 2.37 24.03 26.93
N GLU A 382 3.31 24.85 26.47
CA GLU A 382 3.08 26.21 25.97
C GLU A 382 2.36 26.19 24.63
N CYS A 383 3.08 25.66 23.67
CA CYS A 383 2.61 25.59 22.32
C CYS A 383 1.46 24.54 22.28
N ILE A 384 1.44 23.59 23.25
CA ILE A 384 0.28 22.79 23.68
C ILE A 384 -0.93 23.70 23.92
N ASN A 385 -0.95 24.47 25.01
CA ASN A 385 -2.09 25.31 25.40
C ASN A 385 -2.65 26.15 24.27
N LYS A 386 -1.77 26.65 23.38
CA LYS A 386 -2.16 27.44 22.22
C LYS A 386 -3.14 26.71 21.31
N GLY A 387 -3.04 25.40 21.21
CA GLY A 387 -3.89 24.57 20.37
C GLY A 387 -5.29 24.28 20.91
N LEU A 388 -5.36 23.91 22.19
CA LEU A 388 -6.62 23.80 22.94
C LEU A 388 -7.23 25.14 23.36
N LYS A 389 -6.70 26.27 22.86
CA LYS A 389 -7.07 27.63 23.26
C LYS A 389 -8.58 27.91 23.30
N TYR A 390 -9.37 27.23 22.47
CA TYR A 390 -10.81 27.45 22.36
C TYR A 390 -11.68 26.36 23.00
N ARG A 391 -11.12 25.27 23.54
CA ARG A 391 -11.86 24.22 24.26
C ARG A 391 -11.13 23.86 25.57
N PRO A 392 -11.40 24.59 26.66
CA PRO A 392 -10.75 24.36 27.95
C PRO A 392 -11.11 22.99 28.57
N GLU A 393 -12.18 22.33 28.11
CA GLU A 393 -12.52 20.95 28.47
C GLU A 393 -11.59 19.91 27.83
N GLY A 394 -10.75 20.32 26.87
CA GLY A 394 -9.83 19.46 26.16
C GLY A 394 -10.50 18.50 25.17
N ILE A 395 -9.83 17.38 24.90
CA ILE A 395 -10.06 16.54 23.74
C ILE A 395 -9.97 15.05 24.08
N ASN A 396 -10.87 14.24 23.52
CA ASN A 396 -11.14 12.87 23.96
C ASN A 396 -10.64 11.80 23.02
N ILE A 397 -10.33 10.65 23.61
CA ILE A 397 -9.35 9.72 23.10
C ILE A 397 -9.78 8.28 23.43
N ILE A 398 -9.26 7.29 22.70
CA ILE A 398 -9.59 5.86 22.85
C ILE A 398 -8.38 4.92 22.64
N SER A 399 -7.36 5.23 21.80
CA SER A 399 -6.55 4.16 21.14
C SER A 399 -5.15 4.61 20.60
N VAL A 400 -4.04 3.82 20.39
CA VAL A 400 -2.80 4.21 19.57
C VAL A 400 -2.13 3.23 18.56
N PHE A 401 -1.00 3.63 17.94
CA PHE A 401 -0.13 3.12 16.88
C PHE A 401 1.31 3.71 17.07
N GLN A 402 2.39 2.93 16.99
CA GLN A 402 3.81 3.37 17.08
C GLN A 402 4.73 2.35 16.35
N HIS A 403 5.99 2.67 16.01
CA HIS A 403 6.36 2.69 14.58
C HIS A 403 7.57 1.86 14.02
N ALA A 404 7.58 1.37 12.73
CA ALA A 404 8.58 0.39 12.25
C ALA A 404 8.88 0.21 10.71
N HIS A 405 10.02 0.70 10.20
CA HIS A 405 10.94 -0.07 9.33
C HIS A 405 11.79 -1.03 10.20
N LEU A 406 13.13 -0.91 10.29
CA LEU A 406 14.08 -2.03 10.41
C LEU A 406 14.92 -2.21 11.73
N LEU A 407 15.10 -1.26 12.66
CA LEU A 407 15.79 -1.49 14.00
C LEU A 407 15.03 -1.49 15.40
N ALA A 408 13.76 -1.11 15.58
CA ALA A 408 13.17 -0.84 16.92
C ALA A 408 12.77 -2.03 17.75
N LYS A 409 12.75 -1.83 19.07
CA LYS A 409 12.40 -2.82 20.09
C LYS A 409 11.74 -2.20 21.35
N GLY A 410 12.47 -1.71 22.39
CA GLY A 410 11.85 -1.41 23.73
C GLY A 410 12.29 -0.27 24.73
N ILE A 411 11.31 0.51 25.27
CA ILE A 411 11.38 1.62 26.29
C ILE A 411 10.20 1.53 27.32
N LYS A 412 9.71 2.64 27.93
CA LYS A 412 8.43 2.75 28.68
C LYS A 412 7.85 4.19 28.66
N THR A 413 6.54 4.38 28.44
CA THR A 413 5.89 5.63 27.96
C THR A 413 5.59 6.81 28.89
N ARG A 414 5.32 8.01 28.32
CA ARG A 414 4.89 9.25 29.01
C ARG A 414 3.80 10.11 28.28
N LEU A 415 2.57 10.20 28.82
CA LEU A 415 1.71 11.41 28.77
C LEU A 415 1.94 12.15 30.09
N ILE A 416 2.26 13.44 30.03
CA ILE A 416 2.55 14.27 31.20
C ILE A 416 1.42 15.26 31.44
N ARG A 417 0.97 15.38 32.69
CA ARG A 417 0.03 16.40 33.18
C ARG A 417 0.60 17.00 34.47
N LYS A 418 0.94 18.30 34.48
CA LYS A 418 1.55 18.98 35.64
C LYS A 418 2.77 18.22 36.18
N ASP A 419 3.75 17.98 35.31
CA ASP A 419 4.99 17.25 35.58
C ASP A 419 4.82 15.79 36.07
N THR A 420 3.59 15.27 36.08
CA THR A 420 3.26 13.90 36.48
C THR A 420 2.89 13.07 35.26
N GLU A 421 3.51 11.90 35.14
CA GLU A 421 3.17 10.90 34.13
C GLU A 421 1.87 10.16 34.52
N LEU A 422 0.86 10.16 33.65
CA LEU A 422 -0.39 9.39 33.85
C LEU A 422 -0.17 7.91 33.45
N LYS A 423 -1.14 6.96 33.63
CA LYS A 423 -1.00 5.61 33.01
C LYS A 423 -0.78 5.88 31.51
N PRO A 424 0.46 5.77 30.98
CA PRO A 424 0.94 6.80 30.03
C PRO A 424 0.22 6.74 28.72
N ILE A 425 0.30 5.53 28.18
CA ILE A 425 -0.93 4.79 28.16
C ILE A 425 -0.95 3.45 28.99
N ALA A 426 0.10 2.80 29.55
CA ALA A 426 1.36 2.18 29.06
C ALA A 426 1.85 0.95 29.90
N ASP A 427 3.07 0.43 29.59
CA ASP A 427 3.83 -0.76 30.08
C ASP A 427 3.70 -2.12 29.30
N ASP A 428 4.54 -2.42 28.26
CA ASP A 428 4.66 -3.71 27.50
C ASP A 428 6.03 -3.86 26.69
N GLN A 429 6.10 -4.02 25.34
CA GLN A 429 7.23 -4.71 24.65
C GLN A 429 7.50 -4.39 23.15
N SER A 430 6.54 -4.53 22.21
CA SER A 430 6.77 -5.32 20.96
C SER A 430 6.49 -4.68 19.57
N TYR A 431 7.38 -4.87 18.56
CA TYR A 431 7.48 -4.10 17.27
C TYR A 431 7.53 -4.96 15.96
N ASP A 432 7.00 -4.52 14.77
CA ASP A 432 6.75 -5.43 13.59
C ASP A 432 6.73 -4.97 12.03
N PHE A 433 6.65 -5.91 11.00
CA PHE A 433 6.96 -5.97 9.47
C PHE A 433 5.87 -5.85 8.32
N ASP A 434 4.94 -6.83 8.11
CA ASP A 434 3.69 -6.85 7.29
C ASP A 434 2.30 -7.25 7.98
N PHE A 435 1.64 -6.34 8.75
CA PHE A 435 0.22 -6.10 9.25
C PHE A 435 0.07 -5.24 10.58
N GLN A 436 -1.10 -4.67 10.98
CA GLN A 436 -1.19 -3.39 11.77
C GLN A 436 -2.57 -3.01 12.41
N ASP A 437 -2.73 -2.84 13.74
CA ASP A 437 -4.08 -2.68 14.38
C ASP A 437 -4.25 -1.53 15.42
N VAL A 438 -5.39 -1.43 16.10
CA VAL A 438 -6.29 -0.27 16.00
C VAL A 438 -7.13 -0.04 17.27
N ARG A 439 -6.49 0.41 18.36
CA ARG A 439 -6.64 -0.30 19.66
C ARG A 439 -7.38 0.43 20.82
N ARG A 440 -8.69 0.25 21.01
CA ARG A 440 -9.61 1.05 21.88
C ARG A 440 -9.72 0.63 23.37
N VAL A 441 -9.58 1.58 24.31
CA VAL A 441 -10.48 1.78 25.49
C VAL A 441 -10.86 3.26 25.84
N ASN A 442 -10.00 4.18 26.37
CA ASN A 442 -10.32 5.64 26.59
C ASN A 442 -9.17 6.53 27.14
N ARG A 443 -8.91 7.76 26.63
CA ARG A 443 -8.12 8.85 27.29
C ARG A 443 -8.68 10.28 27.06
N THR A 444 -8.05 11.31 27.63
CA THR A 444 -8.37 12.75 27.42
C THR A 444 -7.11 13.63 27.58
N ILE A 445 -6.82 14.50 26.61
CA ILE A 445 -5.76 15.54 26.69
C ILE A 445 -6.38 16.89 27.08
N LEU A 446 -5.76 17.59 28.02
CA LEU A 446 -6.19 18.89 28.55
C LEU A 446 -5.15 20.00 28.26
N PRO A 447 -5.55 21.29 28.32
CA PRO A 447 -4.60 22.40 28.33
C PRO A 447 -3.58 22.24 29.48
N GLY A 448 -2.30 22.38 29.17
CA GLY A 448 -1.19 22.25 30.13
C GLY A 448 -0.58 20.84 30.24
N ASP A 449 -1.07 19.88 29.45
CA ASP A 449 -0.41 18.59 29.29
C ASP A 449 0.88 18.69 28.45
N SER A 450 1.65 17.61 28.38
CA SER A 450 2.75 17.47 27.42
C SER A 450 2.84 16.03 26.95
N ILE A 451 3.10 15.88 25.66
CA ILE A 451 3.15 14.61 24.95
C ILE A 451 4.61 14.32 24.62
N ILE A 452 5.06 13.11 24.94
CA ILE A 452 6.47 12.72 24.86
C ILE A 452 6.60 11.35 24.21
N VAL A 453 7.49 11.24 23.22
CA VAL A 453 7.93 9.96 22.67
C VAL A 453 9.28 9.59 23.25
N GLU A 454 9.48 8.29 23.35
CA GLU A 454 10.78 7.68 23.19
C GLU A 454 10.58 6.53 22.22
N CYS A 455 11.60 6.20 21.43
CA CYS A 455 11.60 5.04 20.55
C CYS A 455 12.94 4.33 20.76
N THR A 456 12.95 3.02 21.04
CA THR A 456 14.20 2.25 21.25
C THR A 456 14.56 1.46 20.03
N TYR A 457 15.85 1.37 19.70
CA TYR A 457 16.35 0.59 18.58
C TYR A 457 17.64 -0.16 18.85
N GLN A 458 17.74 -1.26 18.12
CA GLN A 458 18.81 -2.24 18.15
C GLN A 458 19.55 -2.17 16.81
N SER A 459 20.60 -1.36 16.74
CA SER A 459 21.42 -1.13 15.55
C SER A 459 22.65 -2.04 15.44
N MET A 460 22.67 -3.16 16.18
CA MET A 460 23.79 -4.11 16.24
C MET A 460 24.29 -4.60 14.88
N GLY A 461 23.42 -4.70 13.87
CA GLY A 461 23.79 -5.10 12.51
C GLY A 461 24.28 -3.97 11.60
N LYS A 462 24.20 -2.70 12.03
CA LYS A 462 24.63 -1.54 11.22
C LYS A 462 26.08 -1.16 11.57
N THR A 463 26.85 -0.72 10.58
CA THR A 463 28.23 -0.22 10.74
C THR A 463 28.35 1.30 10.59
N LYS A 464 27.31 1.94 10.06
CA LYS A 464 27.17 3.41 9.89
C LYS A 464 25.95 3.88 10.69
N PRO A 465 25.91 5.14 11.15
CA PRO A 465 24.72 5.68 11.82
C PRO A 465 23.53 5.63 10.87
N THR A 466 22.36 5.39 11.44
CA THR A 466 21.12 5.51 10.70
C THR A 466 20.48 6.84 11.04
N TYR A 467 20.13 7.59 10.01
CA TYR A 467 19.53 8.90 10.16
C TYR A 467 18.03 8.73 10.34
N GLY A 468 17.43 9.59 11.16
CA GLY A 468 16.01 9.83 10.99
C GLY A 468 15.88 10.61 9.72
N GLY A 469 15.26 10.03 8.73
CA GLY A 469 15.28 10.48 7.36
C GLY A 469 14.32 9.58 6.65
N GLU A 470 13.86 10.01 5.53
CA GLU A 470 12.56 9.63 5.03
C GLU A 470 12.45 8.12 4.69
N SER A 471 13.58 7.51 4.32
CA SER A 471 13.82 6.15 3.78
C SER A 471 13.58 4.91 4.69
N THR A 472 14.10 3.75 4.22
CA THR A 472 14.47 2.47 4.88
C THR A 472 15.97 2.28 5.10
N SER A 473 16.80 2.96 4.30
CA SER A 473 18.21 3.22 4.67
C SER A 473 18.28 4.16 5.88
N GLU A 474 17.14 4.78 6.20
CA GLU A 474 16.86 5.74 7.24
C GLU A 474 15.67 5.21 8.05
N GLU A 475 15.65 5.56 9.33
CA GLU A 475 14.70 5.01 10.28
C GLU A 475 14.79 5.84 11.59
N MET A 476 13.65 6.09 12.24
CA MET A 476 13.46 7.29 13.10
C MET A 476 12.75 7.08 14.45
N CYS A 477 11.72 7.85 14.83
CA CYS A 477 10.97 7.71 16.07
C CYS A 477 9.59 8.34 15.90
N LEU A 478 8.46 7.63 16.00
CA LEU A 478 7.20 8.15 15.41
C LEU A 478 5.87 7.68 16.04
N SER A 479 4.83 8.52 16.01
CA SER A 479 3.60 8.36 16.78
C SER A 479 2.42 9.24 16.31
N PHE A 480 1.32 8.53 15.90
CA PHE A 480 -1.11 8.67 14.32
C PHE A 480 -2.65 8.57 14.84
N PHE A 481 -3.45 9.66 14.96
CA PHE A 481 -4.73 9.68 15.72
C PHE A 481 -6.14 9.87 14.96
N TYR A 482 -7.35 9.72 15.57
CA TYR A 482 -8.79 9.99 15.13
C TYR A 482 -9.91 10.51 16.19
N TYR A 483 -10.15 11.81 16.54
CA TYR A 483 -10.92 12.25 17.78
C TYR A 483 -12.20 13.13 17.69
N TYR A 484 -12.71 13.47 18.89
CA TYR A 484 -13.61 14.59 19.23
C TYR A 484 -13.20 15.39 20.50
N PRO A 485 -13.50 16.71 20.69
CA PRO A 485 -14.31 17.63 19.84
C PRO A 485 -13.63 18.99 19.46
N ARG A 486 -14.31 19.76 18.59
CA ARG A 486 -13.83 20.94 17.80
C ARG A 486 -12.77 21.89 18.43
N VAL A 487 -11.51 21.80 17.98
CA VAL A 487 -10.34 22.73 18.16
C VAL A 487 -9.44 22.74 16.90
N PRO A 488 -8.52 23.72 16.65
CA PRO A 488 -8.32 24.15 15.25
C PRO A 488 -6.99 24.81 14.77
N LEU A 489 -6.01 25.06 15.62
CA LEU A 489 -4.60 24.72 15.34
C LEU A 489 -3.91 24.91 13.96
N ARG A 490 -2.63 25.33 13.98
CA ARG A 490 -1.61 25.08 12.92
C ARG A 490 -0.27 24.69 13.60
N TYR A 491 0.61 23.88 13.01
CA TYR A 491 2.06 23.57 13.32
C TYR A 491 2.59 23.07 14.73
N CYS A 492 3.93 23.00 14.97
CA CYS A 492 4.68 23.01 16.28
C CYS A 492 6.07 23.73 16.28
N GLU A 493 7.29 23.23 16.05
CA GLU A 493 7.91 21.95 15.67
C GLU A 493 9.35 21.85 16.27
N SER A 494 9.90 20.63 16.53
CA SER A 494 11.06 20.37 17.44
C SER A 494 12.24 19.42 17.01
N GLY A 495 12.79 18.60 17.92
CA GLY A 495 13.95 17.70 17.69
C GLY A 495 15.31 18.28 18.10
N PRO A 496 16.32 17.45 18.44
CA PRO A 496 17.63 17.90 18.93
C PRO A 496 18.36 18.78 17.91
N VAL A 497 18.87 19.94 18.35
CA VAL A 497 19.59 20.90 17.49
C VAL A 497 21.12 20.79 17.55
N PHE A 498 21.64 19.84 18.33
CA PHE A 498 23.08 19.56 18.50
C PHE A 498 23.92 20.77 18.96
N ASP A 499 23.31 21.67 19.72
CA ASP A 499 23.87 22.95 20.20
C ASP A 499 25.14 22.86 21.08
N ASN A 500 25.53 21.64 21.48
CA ASN A 500 26.75 21.36 22.23
C ASN A 500 27.91 20.87 21.34
N ILE A 501 27.80 20.93 20.01
CA ILE A 501 28.82 20.46 19.05
C ILE A 501 29.39 21.66 18.28
N PRO A 502 30.72 21.77 18.09
CA PRO A 502 31.36 22.92 17.43
C PRO A 502 31.28 22.86 15.90
N VAL A 503 30.07 22.66 15.34
CA VAL A 503 29.80 22.72 13.89
C VAL A 503 28.51 23.49 13.59
N SER A 504 28.41 24.06 12.40
CA SER A 504 27.15 24.63 11.92
C SER A 504 26.07 23.55 11.83
N TYR A 505 24.85 23.90 12.23
CA TYR A 505 23.66 23.05 12.11
C TYR A 505 23.44 22.53 10.67
N SER A 506 23.75 23.35 9.66
CA SER A 506 23.71 22.94 8.24
C SER A 506 24.58 21.73 7.91
N ASN A 507 25.67 21.54 8.66
CA ASN A 507 26.73 20.57 8.41
C ASN A 507 26.70 19.39 9.39
N ILE A 508 25.67 19.28 10.24
CA ILE A 508 25.61 18.29 11.32
C ILE A 508 25.62 16.85 10.78
N GLN A 509 24.94 16.61 9.65
CA GLN A 509 24.93 15.32 8.97
C GLN A 509 26.33 14.97 8.40
N GLU A 510 27.03 15.93 7.78
CA GLU A 510 28.39 15.74 7.27
C GLU A 510 29.40 15.48 8.39
N TYR A 511 29.28 16.20 9.51
CA TYR A 511 30.07 15.95 10.72
C TYR A 511 29.91 14.51 11.21
N PHE A 512 28.67 14.00 11.23
CA PHE A 512 28.39 12.64 11.67
C PHE A 512 28.63 11.56 10.60
N LYS A 513 28.70 11.89 9.30
CA LYS A 513 29.17 10.97 8.25
C LYS A 513 30.65 10.58 8.45
N ILE A 514 31.49 11.50 8.93
CA ILE A 514 32.94 11.26 9.17
C ILE A 514 33.29 10.98 10.64
N TYR A 515 32.31 10.90 11.53
CA TYR A 515 32.53 10.64 12.96
C TYR A 515 32.98 9.18 13.18
N ASP A 516 33.90 8.97 14.13
CA ASP A 516 34.42 7.64 14.46
C ASP A 516 33.38 6.84 15.27
N TRP A 517 32.43 6.26 14.55
CA TRP A 517 31.38 5.42 15.12
C TRP A 517 31.87 4.03 15.55
N ALA A 518 33.03 3.59 15.07
CA ALA A 518 33.61 2.31 15.48
C ALA A 518 34.03 2.34 16.96
N SER A 519 34.51 3.48 17.44
CA SER A 519 34.90 3.70 18.84
C SER A 519 33.70 3.73 19.81
N PRO A 520 33.61 2.79 20.77
CA PRO A 520 32.54 2.81 21.79
C PRO A 520 32.58 4.07 22.67
N LYS A 521 33.77 4.66 22.85
CA LYS A 521 33.95 5.92 23.60
C LYS A 521 33.29 7.10 22.87
N ARG A 522 33.38 7.15 21.54
CA ARG A 522 32.69 8.14 20.71
C ARG A 522 31.18 7.94 20.71
N ARG A 523 30.70 6.69 20.62
CA ARG A 523 29.25 6.40 20.77
C ARG A 523 28.70 6.84 22.14
N ALA A 524 29.48 6.65 23.21
CA ALA A 524 29.11 7.14 24.55
C ALA A 524 29.14 8.67 24.66
N GLU A 525 30.12 9.34 24.03
CA GLU A 525 30.19 10.81 23.92
C GLU A 525 28.93 11.35 23.21
N PHE A 526 28.59 10.81 22.05
CA PHE A 526 27.39 11.16 21.30
C PHE A 526 26.09 11.01 22.13
N LYS A 527 25.91 9.89 22.83
CA LYS A 527 24.76 9.66 23.73
C LYS A 527 24.65 10.73 24.83
N LYS A 528 25.79 11.15 25.41
CA LYS A 528 25.87 12.24 26.39
C LYS A 528 25.60 13.63 25.78
N THR A 529 25.88 13.81 24.50
CA THR A 529 25.63 15.07 23.77
C THR A 529 24.16 15.22 23.40
N ILE A 530 23.51 14.18 22.86
CA ILE A 530 22.07 14.22 22.55
C ILE A 530 21.22 14.44 23.80
N SER A 531 21.49 13.69 24.88
CA SER A 531 20.75 13.83 26.16
C SER A 531 20.88 15.21 26.84
N LYS A 532 21.77 16.07 26.34
CA LYS A 532 21.94 17.46 26.79
C LYS A 532 21.58 18.51 25.76
N SER A 533 21.19 18.10 24.54
CA SER A 533 20.89 19.05 23.49
C SER A 533 19.50 19.65 23.66
N LYS A 534 19.37 20.95 23.39
CA LYS A 534 18.06 21.57 23.25
C LYS A 534 17.29 20.93 22.10
N HIS A 535 15.97 20.93 22.23
CA HIS A 535 15.08 20.56 21.14
C HIS A 535 14.46 21.85 20.56
N TYR A 536 14.19 21.88 19.27
CA TYR A 536 13.74 23.07 18.52
C TYR A 536 12.36 23.56 19.07
N THR A 537 12.24 24.80 19.57
CA THR A 537 11.01 25.28 20.27
C THR A 537 10.75 26.79 20.20
N ALA A 538 9.56 27.19 19.73
CA ALA A 538 8.92 28.53 19.89
C ALA A 538 7.47 28.44 19.37
N CYS A 539 6.61 29.47 19.49
CA CYS A 539 5.23 29.38 18.97
C CYS A 539 4.46 30.67 18.56
N GLY A 540 4.58 31.11 17.29
CA GLY A 540 3.93 32.27 16.62
C GLY A 540 2.43 32.18 16.23
N GLY A 541 2.02 32.26 14.95
CA GLY A 541 0.64 31.94 14.50
C GLY A 541 0.29 32.05 13.00
N ASP A 542 0.29 30.96 12.22
CA ASP A 542 -0.28 30.83 10.83
C ASP A 542 -1.72 30.27 10.80
N TRP A 543 -2.35 30.20 11.96
CA TRP A 543 -3.75 29.99 12.34
C TRP A 543 -4.79 30.90 11.65
N GLU A 544 -4.76 30.94 10.33
CA GLU A 544 -5.22 32.08 9.53
C GLU A 544 -6.68 31.91 9.04
N LYS A 545 -7.13 30.73 8.57
CA LYS A 545 -8.56 30.49 8.24
C LYS A 545 -9.44 30.63 9.48
N ILE A 546 -8.97 30.16 10.63
CA ILE A 546 -9.65 30.35 11.93
C ILE A 546 -9.71 31.83 12.30
N ARG A 547 -8.64 32.61 12.10
CA ARG A 547 -8.69 34.09 12.22
C ARG A 547 -9.68 34.71 11.23
N SER A 548 -9.77 34.22 10.00
CA SER A 548 -10.68 34.71 8.95
C SER A 548 -12.15 34.47 9.33
N ILE A 549 -12.48 33.24 9.73
CA ILE A 549 -13.83 32.84 10.17
C ILE A 549 -14.22 33.57 11.46
N LEU A 550 -13.34 33.66 12.46
CA LEU A 550 -13.59 34.44 13.67
C LEU A 550 -13.73 35.96 13.38
N LYS A 551 -12.96 36.52 12.43
CA LYS A 551 -13.15 37.92 11.99
C LYS A 551 -14.51 38.17 11.32
N LYS A 552 -15.06 37.18 10.60
CA LYS A 552 -16.41 37.23 10.02
C LYS A 552 -17.50 37.12 11.11
N LEU A 553 -17.30 36.27 12.12
CA LEU A 553 -18.26 36.07 13.22
C LEU A 553 -18.24 37.18 14.29
N VAL A 554 -17.11 37.86 14.50
CA VAL A 554 -16.94 38.91 15.53
C VAL A 554 -17.19 40.33 14.97
N HIS A 555 -17.94 40.46 13.87
CA HIS A 555 -18.32 41.77 13.28
C HIS A 555 -19.39 42.55 14.06
N HIS A 556 -19.45 42.36 15.39
CA HIS A 556 -20.15 43.24 16.34
C HIS A 556 -19.17 43.70 17.43
N LYS A 557 -18.51 44.84 17.14
CA LYS A 557 -17.66 45.67 18.02
C LYS A 557 -16.47 44.95 18.68
N TYR A 558 -15.26 45.22 18.17
CA TYR A 558 -14.33 46.20 18.77
C TYR A 558 -13.12 46.37 17.83
N GLU A 559 -12.68 47.61 17.58
CA GLU A 559 -11.43 47.89 16.86
C GLU A 559 -10.22 47.57 17.73
N TYR A 560 -9.16 46.97 17.16
CA TYR A 560 -7.78 47.22 17.63
C TYR A 560 -6.74 46.99 16.52
N MET A 561 -5.58 47.60 16.73
CA MET A 561 -4.57 47.97 15.74
C MET A 561 -3.71 46.82 15.17
N SER A 562 -3.03 47.14 14.06
CA SER A 562 -2.00 46.33 13.43
C SER A 562 -0.80 45.99 14.33
N ALA A 563 -0.21 44.81 14.14
CA ALA A 563 1.19 44.55 14.43
C ALA A 563 1.85 43.87 13.21
N ARG A 564 2.96 44.45 12.72
CA ARG A 564 3.90 43.74 11.84
C ARG A 564 4.77 42.83 12.73
N SER A 565 5.15 41.66 12.22
CA SER A 565 6.25 40.88 12.78
C SER A 565 7.16 40.38 11.66
N GLY A 566 8.22 41.13 11.38
CA GLY A 566 9.41 40.55 10.78
C GLY A 566 10.20 39.80 11.86
N ALA A 567 10.92 38.74 11.48
CA ALA A 567 11.92 38.14 12.34
C ALA A 567 13.24 38.91 12.17
N GLU A 568 13.59 39.73 13.16
CA GLU A 568 14.90 40.38 13.21
C GLU A 568 15.98 39.39 13.70
N PHE A 569 17.04 39.23 12.92
CA PHE A 569 18.35 38.79 13.42
C PHE A 569 19.19 40.03 13.73
N ILE A 570 19.98 40.01 14.81
CA ILE A 570 20.82 41.15 15.24
C ILE A 570 22.31 40.76 15.13
N PRO A 571 22.96 40.99 13.98
CA PRO A 571 24.34 40.56 13.75
C PRO A 571 25.39 41.59 14.23
N ILE A 572 26.56 41.08 14.60
CA ILE A 572 27.82 41.82 14.66
C ILE A 572 28.70 41.23 13.54
N GLY A 573 29.27 42.04 12.65
CA GLY A 573 29.93 41.53 11.43
C GLY A 573 31.20 42.28 11.04
N MET A 574 31.80 41.91 9.89
CA MET A 574 32.63 42.79 9.05
C MET A 574 33.01 42.13 7.69
N THR A 575 32.73 42.85 6.59
CA THR A 575 33.45 43.04 5.29
C THR A 575 34.57 42.06 4.81
N THR A 576 34.84 41.82 3.50
CA THR A 576 34.97 42.75 2.34
C THR A 576 35.10 42.03 0.95
N THR A 577 34.45 42.54 -0.13
CA THR A 577 34.87 42.77 -1.58
C THR A 577 35.93 41.92 -2.34
N CYS A 578 36.01 41.76 -3.69
CA CYS A 578 35.21 42.08 -4.92
C CYS A 578 35.85 41.56 -6.27
N TRP A 579 35.16 41.74 -7.43
CA TRP A 579 35.57 41.69 -8.88
C TRP A 579 35.83 40.30 -9.56
N LYS A 580 35.47 39.90 -10.81
CA LYS A 580 34.98 40.46 -12.13
C LYS A 580 36.04 40.52 -13.27
N THR A 581 35.82 40.10 -14.55
CA THR A 581 34.81 39.22 -15.24
C THR A 581 35.19 38.90 -16.72
N LEU A 582 34.61 37.83 -17.31
CA LEU A 582 34.24 37.60 -18.76
C LEU A 582 35.32 37.33 -19.86
N PRO A 583 35.35 36.08 -20.43
CA PRO A 583 36.06 35.71 -21.70
C PRO A 583 35.29 34.75 -22.68
N PRO A 584 35.39 34.86 -24.04
CA PRO A 584 34.68 33.94 -24.97
C PRO A 584 35.37 33.51 -26.33
N LYS A 585 34.78 32.51 -27.06
CA LYS A 585 34.94 32.12 -28.51
C LYS A 585 36.25 31.39 -28.96
N THR A 586 36.44 30.68 -30.11
CA THR A 586 35.68 29.95 -31.21
C THR A 586 36.72 29.23 -32.17
N THR A 587 36.48 28.34 -33.17
CA THR A 587 35.50 27.24 -33.50
C THR A 587 35.82 26.57 -34.89
N LYS A 588 35.69 25.22 -35.03
CA LYS A 588 35.61 24.32 -36.25
C LYS A 588 36.80 24.08 -37.25
N MET A 589 37.02 22.79 -37.57
CA MET A 589 37.14 22.07 -38.91
C MET A 589 38.10 20.85 -38.84
N ILE A 590 38.15 19.78 -39.67
CA ILE A 590 37.24 18.87 -40.44
C ILE A 590 38.13 17.93 -41.33
N SER A 591 37.85 16.60 -41.39
CA SER A 591 38.23 15.59 -42.45
C SER A 591 39.71 15.09 -42.62
N ILE A 592 40.08 13.91 -43.18
CA ILE A 592 39.40 12.66 -43.65
C ILE A 592 40.41 11.49 -43.89
N ARG A 593 40.01 10.20 -43.67
CA ARG A 593 40.51 8.86 -44.17
C ARG A 593 42.04 8.54 -44.16
N LYS A 594 42.56 7.33 -43.91
CA LYS A 594 42.11 5.93 -43.60
C LYS A 594 43.31 5.25 -42.83
N PHE A 595 43.42 3.99 -42.37
CA PHE A 595 42.63 2.74 -42.40
C PHE A 595 42.96 1.88 -41.15
N ASN A 596 42.68 0.56 -41.16
CA ASN A 596 42.56 -0.29 -39.96
C ASN A 596 42.94 -1.78 -40.23
N ILE A 597 43.21 -2.54 -39.15
CA ILE A 597 43.24 -4.02 -39.03
C ILE A 597 44.42 -4.81 -39.66
N LEU A 598 44.97 -5.74 -38.86
CA LEU A 598 45.53 -7.05 -39.25
C LEU A 598 44.95 -8.11 -38.28
N MET A 599 44.80 -9.36 -38.74
CA MET A 599 44.21 -10.49 -38.02
C MET A 599 45.29 -11.54 -37.65
N THR A 600 45.07 -12.53 -36.78
CA THR A 600 43.80 -13.10 -36.24
C THR A 600 43.68 -13.03 -34.71
N SER A 601 42.45 -13.14 -34.21
CA SER A 601 42.08 -13.40 -32.80
C SER A 601 40.66 -13.99 -32.76
N ASP A 602 40.24 -14.59 -31.64
CA ASP A 602 38.88 -15.11 -31.49
C ASP A 602 37.84 -13.97 -31.51
N SER A 603 36.90 -14.02 -32.47
CA SER A 603 35.72 -13.13 -32.64
C SER A 603 36.00 -11.68 -33.12
N VAL A 604 35.14 -11.00 -33.89
CA VAL A 604 33.83 -11.37 -34.49
C VAL A 604 33.94 -11.62 -36.02
N TYR A 605 33.60 -10.78 -37.03
CA TYR A 605 33.16 -9.37 -37.16
C TYR A 605 32.12 -9.17 -38.29
N PHE A 606 31.58 -7.95 -38.39
CA PHE A 606 30.33 -7.58 -39.06
C PHE A 606 30.39 -7.29 -40.58
N VAL A 607 29.26 -7.61 -41.25
CA VAL A 607 28.79 -7.14 -42.57
C VAL A 607 27.27 -6.88 -42.45
N PHE A 608 26.68 -5.98 -43.23
CA PHE A 608 25.29 -5.53 -43.04
C PHE A 608 24.49 -5.29 -44.35
N ASP A 609 23.19 -5.52 -44.23
CA ASP A 609 22.02 -4.92 -44.93
C ASP A 609 21.70 -5.20 -46.42
N SER A 610 20.39 -5.26 -46.67
CA SER A 610 19.63 -5.14 -47.94
C SER A 610 19.65 -6.25 -49.02
N ASP A 611 18.43 -6.53 -49.50
CA ASP A 611 17.98 -7.01 -50.82
C ASP A 611 18.52 -8.33 -51.42
N PHE A 612 17.63 -9.34 -51.60
CA PHE A 612 17.05 -9.68 -52.92
C PHE A 612 15.95 -10.75 -52.84
N SER A 613 15.13 -10.82 -53.90
CA SER A 613 13.90 -11.62 -54.03
C SER A 613 14.02 -12.94 -54.81
N PHE A 614 13.00 -13.81 -54.62
CA PHE A 614 12.41 -14.81 -55.54
C PHE A 614 12.64 -16.33 -55.37
N THR A 615 11.50 -17.02 -55.56
CA THR A 615 11.25 -18.37 -56.12
C THR A 615 11.60 -19.64 -55.32
N ASN A 616 10.54 -20.20 -54.73
CA ASN A 616 10.04 -21.57 -54.94
C ASN A 616 11.04 -22.62 -55.47
N VAL A 617 11.40 -23.57 -54.62
CA VAL A 617 11.70 -24.95 -55.03
C VAL A 617 10.68 -25.88 -54.37
N LEU A 618 9.74 -26.39 -55.16
CA LEU A 618 8.84 -27.47 -54.77
C LEU A 618 9.62 -28.79 -54.78
N VAL A 619 9.71 -29.45 -53.62
CA VAL A 619 10.04 -30.88 -53.54
C VAL A 619 8.85 -31.60 -52.92
N HIS A 620 8.01 -32.18 -53.77
CA HIS A 620 7.01 -33.16 -53.34
C HIS A 620 7.73 -34.45 -52.92
N ILE A 621 7.59 -34.86 -51.66
CA ILE A 621 7.80 -36.26 -51.27
C ILE A 621 6.49 -36.76 -50.66
N ASN A 622 5.90 -37.77 -51.30
CA ASN A 622 4.69 -38.41 -50.80
C ASN A 622 5.02 -39.28 -49.57
N GLY A 623 4.47 -38.91 -48.42
CA GLY A 623 4.42 -39.75 -47.22
C GLY A 623 3.01 -39.70 -46.63
N SER A 624 2.34 -40.84 -46.56
CA SER A 624 1.04 -40.96 -45.88
C SER A 624 1.22 -40.79 -44.35
N PRO A 625 0.19 -40.33 -43.62
CA PRO A 625 0.38 -39.83 -42.26
C PRO A 625 0.65 -40.95 -41.25
N THR A 626 1.87 -40.99 -40.74
CA THR A 626 2.13 -41.49 -39.38
C THR A 626 1.80 -40.38 -38.38
N PRO A 627 1.23 -40.69 -37.20
CA PRO A 627 0.97 -39.66 -36.18
C PRO A 627 2.29 -38.98 -35.82
N LEU A 628 2.35 -37.66 -35.88
CA LEU A 628 3.49 -36.94 -35.33
C LEU A 628 3.46 -37.16 -33.82
N GLY A 629 4.50 -37.83 -33.29
CA GLY A 629 4.82 -37.72 -31.87
C GLY A 629 5.04 -36.24 -31.53
N SER A 630 4.50 -35.82 -30.40
CA SER A 630 4.48 -34.43 -29.95
C SER A 630 5.90 -33.91 -29.70
N VAL A 631 6.44 -33.16 -30.67
CA VAL A 631 7.70 -32.43 -30.54
C VAL A 631 7.36 -30.95 -30.44
N LEU A 632 7.79 -30.32 -29.34
CA LEU A 632 7.67 -28.88 -29.13
C LEU A 632 8.50 -28.13 -30.19
N ASP A 633 7.86 -27.25 -30.94
CA ASP A 633 8.53 -26.34 -31.88
C ASP A 633 8.96 -25.07 -31.14
N ALA A 634 10.28 -24.84 -31.07
CA ALA A 634 10.86 -23.67 -30.40
C ALA A 634 10.40 -22.32 -31.00
N ASN A 635 10.00 -22.31 -32.28
CA ASN A 635 9.51 -21.11 -32.97
C ASN A 635 7.98 -20.95 -32.91
N ALA A 636 7.24 -21.96 -32.44
CA ALA A 636 5.79 -21.86 -32.31
C ALA A 636 5.42 -20.73 -31.33
N GLN A 637 4.48 -19.89 -31.77
CA GLN A 637 3.88 -18.83 -30.99
C GLN A 637 2.58 -19.32 -30.35
N PRO A 638 2.25 -18.88 -29.12
CA PRO A 638 0.98 -19.24 -28.49
C PRO A 638 -0.18 -18.59 -29.27
N LYS A 639 -1.12 -19.42 -29.73
CA LYS A 639 -2.29 -18.98 -30.50
C LYS A 639 -3.56 -19.45 -29.78
N PRO A 640 -4.30 -18.56 -29.10
CA PRO A 640 -5.46 -18.97 -28.32
C PRO A 640 -6.58 -19.56 -29.16
N THR A 641 -7.44 -20.38 -28.54
CA THR A 641 -8.59 -21.03 -29.21
C THR A 641 -9.64 -20.03 -29.71
N GLU A 642 -9.71 -18.86 -29.09
CA GLU A 642 -10.58 -17.74 -29.47
C GLU A 642 -9.88 -16.39 -29.28
N ALA A 643 -10.56 -15.31 -29.67
CA ALA A 643 -10.07 -13.96 -29.41
C ALA A 643 -10.27 -13.60 -27.92
N PHE A 644 -9.17 -13.46 -27.19
CA PHE A 644 -9.17 -12.90 -25.84
C PHE A 644 -8.71 -11.42 -25.88
N PRO A 645 -9.40 -10.52 -25.15
CA PRO A 645 -8.99 -9.11 -25.06
C PRO A 645 -7.72 -8.91 -24.23
N TYR A 646 -7.40 -9.87 -23.36
CA TYR A 646 -6.27 -9.80 -22.44
C TYR A 646 -5.33 -11.00 -22.61
N LYS A 647 -4.03 -10.73 -22.46
CA LYS A 647 -2.93 -11.70 -22.51
C LYS A 647 -1.95 -11.36 -21.39
N GLU A 648 -1.25 -12.39 -20.92
CA GLU A 648 -0.09 -12.27 -20.05
C GLU A 648 0.87 -13.44 -20.31
N THR A 649 2.15 -13.32 -19.97
CA THR A 649 3.26 -14.20 -20.43
C THR A 649 3.97 -14.95 -19.28
N MET A 650 3.27 -15.22 -18.16
CA MET A 650 3.63 -15.88 -16.87
C MET A 650 5.10 -16.00 -16.38
N ASP A 651 6.06 -16.45 -17.19
CA ASP A 651 7.47 -16.61 -16.83
C ASP A 651 8.40 -15.72 -17.67
N SER A 652 9.60 -15.43 -17.14
CA SER A 652 10.59 -14.58 -17.84
C SER A 652 11.24 -15.26 -19.05
N GLU A 653 11.08 -16.58 -19.23
CA GLU A 653 11.58 -17.32 -20.40
C GLU A 653 10.53 -17.47 -21.53
N GLY A 654 9.31 -16.96 -21.37
CA GLY A 654 8.25 -17.04 -22.37
C GLY A 654 7.81 -18.47 -22.70
N LYS A 655 7.69 -19.32 -21.67
CA LYS A 655 7.26 -20.72 -21.78
C LYS A 655 5.82 -20.93 -21.34
N TYR A 656 5.24 -20.02 -20.57
CA TYR A 656 3.90 -20.14 -20.02
C TYR A 656 3.15 -18.83 -20.30
N TYR A 657 2.02 -18.90 -21.01
CA TYR A 657 1.16 -17.76 -21.30
C TYR A 657 -0.22 -17.98 -20.69
N LEU A 658 -0.86 -16.89 -20.29
CA LEU A 658 -2.27 -16.84 -19.91
C LEU A 658 -3.02 -15.91 -20.87
N PHE A 659 -4.18 -16.34 -21.32
CA PHE A 659 -5.17 -15.51 -21.98
C PHE A 659 -6.45 -15.55 -21.16
N TRP A 660 -7.20 -14.44 -21.08
CA TRP A 660 -8.49 -14.48 -20.39
C TRP A 660 -9.50 -13.47 -20.93
N ASN A 661 -10.76 -13.77 -20.67
CA ASN A 661 -11.90 -12.88 -20.81
C ASN A 661 -12.78 -12.98 -19.56
N LYS A 662 -13.76 -12.08 -19.45
CA LYS A 662 -14.66 -11.99 -18.31
C LYS A 662 -16.08 -11.66 -18.77
N ASN A 663 -17.05 -12.05 -17.95
CA ASN A 663 -18.39 -11.49 -17.96
C ASN A 663 -18.77 -11.06 -16.53
N GLU A 664 -20.05 -10.79 -16.25
CA GLU A 664 -20.52 -10.33 -14.93
C GLU A 664 -20.42 -11.41 -13.82
N THR A 665 -20.18 -12.67 -14.18
CA THR A 665 -20.27 -13.82 -13.24
C THR A 665 -19.10 -14.80 -13.30
N HIS A 666 -18.36 -14.83 -14.41
CA HIS A 666 -17.28 -15.79 -14.65
C HIS A 666 -16.06 -15.13 -15.31
N VAL A 667 -14.90 -15.73 -15.08
CA VAL A 667 -13.69 -15.53 -15.87
C VAL A 667 -13.42 -16.79 -16.67
N THR A 668 -13.09 -16.64 -17.96
CA THR A 668 -12.60 -17.74 -18.80
C THR A 668 -11.11 -17.53 -19.00
N MET A 669 -10.31 -18.54 -18.65
CA MET A 669 -8.86 -18.54 -18.73
C MET A 669 -8.40 -19.62 -19.70
N GLU A 670 -7.32 -19.34 -20.43
CA GLU A 670 -6.66 -20.31 -21.28
C GLU A 670 -5.15 -20.20 -21.09
N VAL A 671 -4.52 -21.28 -20.62
CA VAL A 671 -3.08 -21.35 -20.42
C VAL A 671 -2.42 -22.12 -21.55
N HIS A 672 -1.29 -21.61 -22.04
CA HIS A 672 -0.45 -22.22 -23.08
C HIS A 672 0.93 -22.44 -22.49
N VAL A 673 1.38 -23.69 -22.36
CA VAL A 673 2.63 -24.03 -21.66
C VAL A 673 3.53 -24.91 -22.51
N ARG A 674 4.81 -24.54 -22.65
CA ARG A 674 5.85 -25.26 -23.41
C ARG A 674 6.30 -26.55 -22.70
N THR A 675 5.38 -27.50 -22.65
CA THR A 675 5.56 -28.84 -22.10
C THR A 675 4.56 -29.80 -22.76
N HIS A 676 4.83 -31.11 -22.70
CA HIS A 676 3.86 -32.19 -22.97
C HIS A 676 3.78 -33.06 -21.71
N GLY A 677 3.31 -32.41 -20.66
CA GLY A 677 3.25 -32.92 -19.30
C GLY A 677 2.31 -32.04 -18.48
N TYR A 678 2.34 -32.15 -17.16
CA TYR A 678 1.37 -31.42 -16.35
C TYR A 678 1.64 -29.92 -16.26
N VAL A 679 0.52 -29.20 -16.22
CA VAL A 679 0.40 -27.77 -15.97
C VAL A 679 -0.36 -27.59 -14.66
N GLY A 680 0.19 -26.76 -13.78
CA GLY A 680 -0.51 -26.18 -12.65
C GLY A 680 -0.77 -24.70 -12.90
N PHE A 681 -1.96 -24.25 -12.58
CA PHE A 681 -2.36 -22.85 -12.48
C PHE A 681 -3.05 -22.67 -11.13
N GLY A 682 -3.03 -21.49 -10.54
CA GLY A 682 -3.74 -21.26 -9.29
C GLY A 682 -3.75 -19.81 -8.88
N LEU A 683 -4.66 -19.47 -7.99
CA LEU A 683 -4.90 -18.14 -7.47
C LEU A 683 -4.41 -18.14 -6.02
N SER A 684 -3.36 -17.39 -5.72
CA SER A 684 -2.74 -17.37 -4.39
C SER A 684 -2.93 -16.03 -3.69
N LYS A 685 -3.47 -16.04 -2.47
CA LYS A 685 -3.55 -14.84 -1.62
C LYS A 685 -2.20 -14.15 -1.46
N ASN A 686 -1.07 -14.86 -1.49
CA ASN A 686 0.27 -14.32 -1.17
C ASN A 686 1.40 -14.66 -2.18
N GLY A 687 1.08 -15.27 -3.32
CA GLY A 687 2.07 -15.71 -4.31
C GLY A 687 2.89 -16.95 -4.01
N ASN A 688 2.84 -17.47 -2.79
CA ASN A 688 3.39 -18.78 -2.51
C ASN A 688 2.40 -19.86 -2.95
N MET A 689 2.85 -21.11 -3.07
CA MET A 689 1.97 -22.23 -3.41
C MET A 689 0.88 -22.47 -2.36
N PHE A 690 1.19 -22.13 -1.11
CA PHE A 690 0.23 -22.09 0.00
C PHE A 690 0.33 -20.70 0.63
N PRO A 691 -0.76 -19.92 0.59
CA PRO A 691 -2.10 -20.21 0.05
C PRO A 691 -2.16 -20.44 -1.45
N ALA A 692 -3.08 -21.28 -1.92
CA ALA A 692 -3.71 -21.12 -3.22
C ALA A 692 -4.92 -22.05 -3.40
N ASP A 693 -5.88 -21.52 -4.15
CA ASP A 693 -6.85 -22.21 -4.97
C ASP A 693 -6.12 -22.64 -6.27
N ILE A 694 -6.14 -23.92 -6.65
CA ILE A 694 -5.21 -24.51 -7.62
C ILE A 694 -5.94 -25.46 -8.57
N VAL A 695 -5.64 -25.36 -9.86
CA VAL A 695 -6.00 -26.38 -10.83
C VAL A 695 -4.78 -27.05 -11.44
N ILE A 696 -4.80 -28.39 -11.51
CA ILE A 696 -3.74 -29.21 -12.13
C ILE A 696 -4.36 -30.02 -13.27
N GLY A 697 -3.76 -29.95 -14.45
CA GLY A 697 -4.18 -30.75 -15.61
C GLY A 697 -3.04 -31.18 -16.54
N TRP A 698 -3.29 -32.24 -17.30
CA TRP A 698 -2.40 -32.80 -18.33
C TRP A 698 -3.23 -33.59 -19.33
N ILE A 699 -2.66 -33.92 -20.49
CA ILE A 699 -3.32 -34.77 -21.48
C ILE A 699 -2.52 -36.07 -21.57
N LYS A 700 -3.20 -37.21 -21.46
CA LYS A 700 -2.56 -38.52 -21.60
C LYS A 700 -3.42 -39.42 -22.46
N ASP A 701 -2.81 -40.02 -23.48
CA ASP A 701 -3.47 -40.88 -24.47
C ASP A 701 -4.71 -40.21 -25.11
N GLY A 702 -4.64 -38.90 -25.35
CA GLY A 702 -5.74 -38.08 -25.89
C GLY A 702 -6.88 -37.77 -24.91
N THR A 703 -6.74 -38.16 -23.65
CA THR A 703 -7.70 -37.85 -22.57
C THR A 703 -7.16 -36.74 -21.69
N THR A 704 -7.91 -35.65 -21.52
CA THR A 704 -7.56 -34.59 -20.56
C THR A 704 -7.89 -35.03 -19.14
N TYR A 705 -6.90 -34.93 -18.26
CA TYR A 705 -7.06 -35.04 -16.81
C TYR A 705 -7.03 -33.63 -16.25
N PHE A 706 -7.97 -33.31 -15.37
CA PHE A 706 -8.14 -31.98 -14.81
C PHE A 706 -8.71 -32.10 -13.40
N SER A 707 -8.05 -31.44 -12.45
CA SER A 707 -8.32 -31.56 -11.03
C SER A 707 -8.26 -30.19 -10.39
N ASP A 708 -9.42 -29.70 -9.99
CA ASP A 708 -9.58 -28.72 -8.92
C ASP A 708 -8.92 -29.22 -7.63
N ARG A 709 -8.24 -28.31 -6.93
CA ARG A 709 -7.39 -28.50 -5.75
C ARG A 709 -7.29 -27.22 -4.94
N HIS A 710 -6.90 -27.39 -3.70
CA HIS A 710 -6.42 -26.28 -2.88
C HIS A 710 -5.17 -26.73 -2.13
N SER A 711 -4.34 -25.78 -1.72
CA SER A 711 -3.19 -26.05 -0.89
C SER A 711 -3.52 -25.81 0.59
N THR A 712 -3.27 -26.84 1.39
CA THR A 712 -3.29 -26.80 2.86
C THR A 712 -1.87 -26.64 3.43
N GLY A 713 -0.87 -26.40 2.55
CA GLY A 713 0.54 -26.38 2.94
C GLY A 713 1.48 -26.28 1.75
N HIS A 714 2.77 -26.04 2.00
CA HIS A 714 3.84 -26.12 0.99
C HIS A 714 4.22 -27.58 0.61
N PHE A 715 3.22 -28.45 0.43
CA PHE A 715 3.34 -29.82 -0.08
C PHE A 715 2.30 -30.05 -1.20
N MET A 716 2.14 -31.29 -1.69
CA MET A 716 1.23 -31.60 -2.81
C MET A 716 -0.22 -31.12 -2.54
N PRO A 717 -0.81 -30.29 -3.42
CA PRO A 717 -2.19 -29.83 -3.25
C PRO A 717 -3.18 -30.98 -3.19
N VAL A 718 -4.12 -30.91 -2.25
CA VAL A 718 -5.18 -31.91 -2.07
C VAL A 718 -6.30 -31.62 -3.06
N LYS A 719 -7.01 -32.67 -3.50
CA LYS A 719 -8.18 -32.53 -4.37
C LYS A 719 -9.23 -31.67 -3.70
N ASP A 720 -9.82 -30.75 -4.45
CA ASP A 720 -10.95 -30.02 -3.91
C ASP A 720 -12.18 -30.94 -3.78
N LYS A 721 -13.05 -30.59 -2.83
CA LYS A 721 -14.27 -31.33 -2.50
C LYS A 721 -15.46 -30.79 -3.28
N SER A 722 -15.36 -29.55 -3.76
CA SER A 722 -16.13 -28.99 -4.87
C SER A 722 -15.35 -29.11 -6.19
N GLN A 723 -15.95 -28.72 -7.30
CA GLN A 723 -15.31 -28.54 -8.60
C GLN A 723 -15.82 -27.22 -9.17
N ASP A 724 -15.19 -26.12 -8.76
CA ASP A 724 -15.53 -24.76 -9.15
C ASP A 724 -14.74 -24.32 -10.39
N TRP A 725 -13.59 -24.95 -10.66
CA TRP A 725 -12.93 -24.90 -11.96
C TRP A 725 -13.59 -25.84 -12.97
N ILE A 726 -14.13 -25.29 -14.05
CA ILE A 726 -14.80 -26.06 -15.10
C ILE A 726 -13.90 -26.09 -16.33
N LEU A 727 -13.33 -27.26 -16.64
CA LEU A 727 -12.62 -27.50 -17.89
C LEU A 727 -13.56 -27.28 -19.10
N LEU A 728 -13.11 -26.48 -20.06
CA LEU A 728 -13.81 -26.22 -21.32
C LEU A 728 -13.08 -26.85 -22.51
N HIS A 729 -11.75 -26.87 -22.50
CA HIS A 729 -10.92 -27.47 -23.57
C HIS A 729 -9.57 -27.92 -23.00
N GLY A 730 -9.02 -29.00 -23.55
CA GLY A 730 -7.66 -29.45 -23.24
C GLY A 730 -7.04 -30.11 -24.46
N GLU A 731 -5.88 -29.63 -24.90
CA GLU A 731 -5.14 -30.21 -26.02
C GLU A 731 -3.63 -30.16 -25.81
N GLU A 732 -2.92 -30.99 -26.57
CA GLU A 732 -1.48 -30.83 -26.79
C GLU A 732 -1.25 -30.58 -28.27
N ASN A 733 -0.48 -29.54 -28.59
CA ASN A 733 -0.09 -29.24 -29.97
C ASN A 733 1.41 -28.93 -30.07
N SER A 734 1.87 -28.36 -31.19
CA SER A 734 3.28 -28.06 -31.43
C SER A 734 3.86 -26.97 -30.51
N PHE A 735 3.04 -26.16 -29.86
CA PHE A 735 3.48 -25.24 -28.81
C PHE A 735 3.65 -25.94 -27.45
N GLY A 736 2.73 -26.86 -27.12
CA GLY A 736 2.71 -27.61 -25.85
C GLY A 736 1.29 -27.90 -25.35
N THR A 737 1.17 -28.11 -24.04
CA THR A 737 -0.10 -28.30 -23.31
C THR A 737 -0.90 -27.00 -23.27
N ILE A 738 -2.17 -27.09 -23.67
CA ILE A 738 -3.15 -26.00 -23.58
C ILE A 738 -4.33 -26.48 -22.74
N LEU A 739 -4.73 -25.68 -21.76
CA LEU A 739 -5.92 -25.90 -20.95
C LEU A 739 -6.76 -24.62 -20.95
N LYS A 740 -8.04 -24.74 -21.32
CA LYS A 740 -9.04 -23.69 -21.21
C LYS A 740 -10.06 -24.09 -20.15
N PHE A 741 -10.32 -23.19 -19.22
CA PHE A 741 -11.23 -23.42 -18.12
C PHE A 741 -11.95 -22.13 -17.73
N THR A 742 -13.09 -22.25 -17.07
CA THR A 742 -13.78 -21.13 -16.45
C THR A 742 -14.01 -21.42 -14.98
N ARG A 743 -13.94 -20.37 -14.16
CA ARG A 743 -14.38 -20.41 -12.77
C ARG A 743 -15.23 -19.16 -12.53
N LYS A 744 -16.17 -19.28 -11.58
CA LYS A 744 -17.02 -18.15 -11.17
C LYS A 744 -16.17 -17.07 -10.51
N ILE A 745 -16.65 -15.84 -10.60
CA ILE A 745 -16.08 -14.71 -9.84
C ILE A 745 -16.30 -14.92 -8.34
N HIS A 746 -17.48 -15.43 -7.95
CA HIS A 746 -17.87 -15.71 -6.58
C HIS A 746 -18.38 -17.15 -6.39
N THR A 747 -18.03 -17.75 -5.25
CA THR A 747 -18.59 -19.00 -4.72
C THR A 747 -19.18 -18.73 -3.32
N CYS A 748 -18.90 -19.51 -2.27
CA CYS A 748 -19.47 -19.35 -0.92
C CYS A 748 -18.42 -19.60 0.19
N ASP A 749 -17.20 -19.13 -0.02
CA ASP A 749 -16.01 -19.94 0.22
C ASP A 749 -14.80 -19.20 0.84
N ASP A 750 -13.80 -19.97 1.27
CA ASP A 750 -12.41 -19.50 1.48
C ASP A 750 -11.37 -20.68 1.44
N ASP A 751 -11.69 -21.83 0.82
CA ASP A 751 -10.76 -22.77 0.19
C ASP A 751 -10.45 -22.27 -1.22
N ASP A 752 -11.54 -21.90 -1.89
CA ASP A 752 -11.65 -21.30 -3.21
C ASP A 752 -11.37 -19.78 -3.12
N LEU A 753 -10.76 -19.16 -4.14
CA LEU A 753 -10.48 -17.72 -4.10
C LEU A 753 -11.46 -16.87 -4.90
N GLU A 754 -12.11 -15.91 -4.23
CA GLU A 754 -13.00 -14.95 -4.88
C GLU A 754 -12.23 -14.03 -5.83
N ILE A 755 -12.59 -14.03 -7.11
CA ILE A 755 -12.03 -13.11 -8.10
C ILE A 755 -12.68 -11.75 -7.89
N THR A 756 -11.90 -10.67 -7.86
CA THR A 756 -12.45 -9.30 -7.81
C THR A 756 -11.73 -8.40 -8.82
N GLU A 757 -12.07 -7.11 -8.84
CA GLU A 757 -11.57 -6.15 -9.83
C GLU A 757 -10.15 -5.71 -9.47
N ALA A 758 -9.23 -6.68 -9.54
CA ALA A 758 -8.04 -6.78 -8.71
C ALA A 758 -7.08 -7.93 -9.12
N THR A 759 -5.89 -8.03 -8.47
CA THR A 759 -4.94 -9.15 -8.63
C THR A 759 -5.60 -10.50 -8.39
N MET A 760 -5.11 -11.54 -9.04
CA MET A 760 -4.80 -12.79 -8.35
C MET A 760 -3.37 -13.19 -8.71
N ARG A 761 -2.55 -13.63 -7.73
CA ARG A 761 -1.24 -14.23 -8.03
C ARG A 761 -1.60 -15.52 -8.71
N ALA A 762 -1.58 -15.43 -10.03
CA ALA A 762 -1.59 -16.56 -10.89
C ALA A 762 -0.26 -17.26 -10.65
N ILE A 763 -0.26 -18.12 -9.63
CA ILE A 763 0.83 -19.05 -9.40
C ILE A 763 0.77 -20.06 -10.53
N TYR A 764 1.93 -20.36 -11.07
CA TYR A 764 2.06 -21.30 -12.15
C TYR A 764 3.09 -22.35 -11.78
N SER A 765 2.89 -23.55 -12.28
CA SER A 765 3.92 -24.59 -12.27
C SER A 765 3.77 -25.50 -13.47
N TYR A 766 4.83 -26.19 -13.86
CA TYR A 766 4.75 -27.19 -14.92
C TYR A 766 5.88 -28.22 -14.80
N HIS A 767 5.69 -29.39 -15.40
CA HIS A 767 6.70 -30.43 -15.41
C HIS A 767 6.70 -31.19 -16.73
N GLN A 768 7.90 -31.51 -17.24
CA GLN A 768 8.12 -32.12 -18.57
C GLN A 768 7.70 -33.59 -18.69
N LYS A 769 6.84 -34.06 -17.78
CA LYS A 769 6.25 -35.40 -17.76
C LYS A 769 4.92 -35.35 -17.04
N ASP A 770 3.98 -36.16 -17.52
CA ASP A 770 2.73 -36.46 -16.82
C ASP A 770 2.93 -36.98 -15.39
N PRO A 771 1.92 -36.82 -14.51
CA PRO A 771 1.85 -37.51 -13.24
C PRO A 771 1.74 -39.03 -13.43
N VAL A 772 2.16 -39.79 -12.41
CA VAL A 772 1.99 -41.25 -12.41
C VAL A 772 0.51 -41.61 -12.26
N SER A 773 -0.22 -40.82 -11.48
CA SER A 773 -1.68 -40.85 -11.29
C SER A 773 -2.13 -39.49 -10.75
N GLU A 774 -3.44 -39.25 -10.66
CA GLU A 774 -3.97 -38.02 -10.06
C GLU A 774 -3.57 -37.82 -8.60
N ASP A 775 -3.24 -38.89 -7.89
CA ASP A 775 -2.89 -38.86 -6.46
C ASP A 775 -1.37 -38.89 -6.24
N VAL A 776 -0.56 -38.86 -7.32
CA VAL A 776 0.90 -38.82 -7.28
C VAL A 776 1.43 -37.87 -8.36
N ILE A 777 1.38 -36.57 -8.05
CA ILE A 777 1.92 -35.48 -8.89
C ILE A 777 3.42 -35.33 -8.63
N THR A 778 4.23 -35.34 -9.69
CA THR A 778 5.69 -35.13 -9.58
C THR A 778 6.00 -33.68 -9.21
N TYR A 779 6.95 -33.43 -8.31
CA TYR A 779 7.36 -32.07 -7.96
C TYR A 779 7.97 -31.34 -9.17
N HIS A 780 7.40 -30.18 -9.54
CA HIS A 780 7.82 -29.32 -10.66
C HIS A 780 9.25 -28.74 -10.53
N GLY A 781 9.91 -28.89 -9.38
CA GLY A 781 11.23 -28.29 -9.16
C GLY A 781 11.17 -26.77 -9.21
N THR A 782 12.06 -26.17 -9.99
CA THR A 782 12.16 -24.72 -10.23
C THR A 782 11.19 -24.19 -11.29
N ASN A 783 10.46 -25.06 -12.01
CA ASN A 783 9.49 -24.66 -13.04
C ASN A 783 8.19 -24.16 -12.40
N ARG A 784 8.28 -23.06 -11.66
CA ARG A 784 7.19 -22.43 -10.92
C ARG A 784 7.48 -20.95 -10.73
N GLY A 785 6.42 -20.20 -10.51
CA GLY A 785 6.52 -18.81 -10.08
C GLY A 785 5.15 -18.27 -9.75
N ALA A 786 5.10 -16.96 -9.57
CA ALA A 786 3.85 -16.25 -9.46
C ALA A 786 3.90 -15.03 -10.38
N ARG A 787 3.08 -15.04 -11.42
CA ARG A 787 2.72 -13.80 -12.06
C ARG A 787 1.46 -13.29 -11.41
N SER A 788 1.58 -12.19 -10.68
CA SER A 788 0.41 -11.45 -10.26
C SER A 788 -0.32 -10.95 -11.50
N ILE A 789 -1.66 -11.12 -11.58
CA ILE A 789 -2.47 -10.85 -12.79
C ILE A 789 -3.78 -10.17 -12.48
N MET A 790 -4.24 -9.31 -13.39
CA MET A 790 -5.59 -8.81 -13.35
C MET A 790 -6.59 -9.76 -13.93
N PHE A 791 -7.80 -9.78 -13.36
CA PHE A 791 -8.90 -10.47 -14.01
C PHE A 791 -9.99 -9.54 -14.50
N LEU A 792 -10.55 -8.65 -13.68
CA LEU A 792 -11.82 -7.98 -14.03
C LEU A 792 -11.76 -6.57 -14.64
N SER A 793 -10.58 -6.00 -14.94
CA SER A 793 -10.50 -4.57 -15.32
C SER A 793 -9.34 -4.13 -16.22
N LYS A 794 -8.30 -4.94 -16.48
CA LYS A 794 -7.12 -4.57 -17.31
C LYS A 794 -7.52 -3.80 -18.57
N SER A 795 -6.74 -2.81 -19.00
CA SER A 795 -7.10 -2.00 -20.16
C SER A 795 -7.23 -2.88 -21.39
N GLU A 796 -8.21 -2.57 -22.22
CA GLU A 796 -8.37 -3.25 -23.50
C GLU A 796 -7.41 -2.65 -24.52
N ASN A 797 -6.77 -3.51 -25.31
CA ASN A 797 -5.86 -3.10 -26.37
C ASN A 797 -6.66 -2.45 -27.52
N VAL A 798 -6.74 -1.11 -27.52
CA VAL A 798 -7.38 -0.34 -28.61
C VAL A 798 -6.37 -0.09 -29.72
N GLN A 799 -6.72 -0.43 -30.96
CA GLN A 799 -5.84 -0.14 -32.09
C GLN A 799 -5.68 1.38 -32.29
N PRO A 800 -4.45 1.90 -32.44
CA PRO A 800 -4.24 3.30 -32.82
C PRO A 800 -4.91 3.61 -34.18
N PRO A 801 -5.51 4.79 -34.37
CA PRO A 801 -6.07 5.17 -35.66
C PRO A 801 -4.97 5.43 -36.70
N ASP A 802 -5.32 5.32 -37.99
CA ASP A 802 -4.38 5.43 -39.11
C ASP A 802 -3.61 6.77 -39.19
N ASP A 803 -4.09 7.84 -38.54
CA ASP A 803 -3.42 9.15 -38.48
C ASP A 803 -2.48 9.32 -37.26
N ALA A 804 -2.27 8.26 -36.48
CA ALA A 804 -1.42 8.27 -35.31
C ALA A 804 0.08 8.28 -35.65
N MET A 805 0.88 8.98 -34.84
CA MET A 805 2.33 9.06 -34.94
C MET A 805 2.99 8.87 -33.57
N THR A 806 4.15 8.25 -33.53
CA THR A 806 4.90 8.02 -32.29
C THR A 806 5.92 9.12 -32.02
N VAL A 807 6.03 9.55 -30.77
CA VAL A 807 7.01 10.48 -30.22
C VAL A 807 7.74 9.80 -29.08
N GLU A 808 9.06 9.77 -29.11
CA GLU A 808 9.88 9.06 -28.13
C GLU A 808 10.60 10.02 -27.18
N PHE A 809 10.52 9.72 -25.89
CA PHE A 809 11.27 10.37 -24.80
C PHE A 809 12.25 9.32 -24.28
N LEU A 810 13.45 9.22 -24.86
CA LEU A 810 14.44 8.18 -24.52
C LEU A 810 15.73 8.81 -24.01
N ASN A 811 16.41 8.11 -23.11
CA ASN A 811 17.79 8.41 -22.78
C ASN A 811 18.72 8.09 -23.97
N ASP A 812 19.83 8.83 -24.09
CA ASP A 812 20.91 8.51 -25.04
C ASP A 812 22.08 7.87 -24.29
N LYS A 813 22.05 6.53 -24.16
CA LYS A 813 23.14 5.70 -23.63
C LYS A 813 23.68 6.21 -22.29
N PHE A 814 22.78 6.50 -21.37
CA PHE A 814 23.10 6.99 -20.04
C PHE A 814 23.89 5.93 -19.26
N PRO A 815 25.12 6.22 -18.79
CA PRO A 815 25.88 5.28 -17.98
C PRO A 815 25.31 5.27 -16.55
N VAL A 816 24.55 4.22 -16.21
CA VAL A 816 23.87 4.12 -14.92
C VAL A 816 24.91 3.99 -13.80
N PRO A 817 24.88 4.86 -12.76
CA PRO A 817 25.84 4.81 -11.67
C PRO A 817 25.84 3.48 -10.91
N SER A 818 27.02 3.13 -10.40
CA SER A 818 27.24 2.08 -9.40
C SER A 818 26.76 2.56 -8.01
N ALA A 819 25.46 2.85 -7.92
CA ALA A 819 24.76 3.29 -6.73
C ALA A 819 23.45 2.52 -6.63
N ASP A 820 23.07 2.16 -5.42
CA ASP A 820 21.88 1.36 -5.13
C ASP A 820 20.59 1.96 -5.75
N THR A 821 20.51 3.29 -5.79
CA THR A 821 19.46 4.03 -6.47
C THR A 821 20.04 5.26 -7.18
N THR A 822 19.52 5.61 -8.35
CA THR A 822 19.84 6.84 -9.09
C THR A 822 18.57 7.47 -9.66
N TYR A 823 18.42 8.78 -9.51
CA TYR A 823 17.37 9.57 -10.16
C TYR A 823 17.99 10.53 -11.17
N GLN A 824 17.68 10.30 -12.43
CA GLN A 824 18.29 10.96 -13.57
C GLN A 824 17.21 11.66 -14.40
N CYS A 825 17.41 12.95 -14.67
CA CYS A 825 16.46 13.78 -15.41
C CYS A 825 17.03 14.16 -16.78
N THR A 826 16.22 14.15 -17.84
CA THR A 826 16.55 14.61 -19.20
C THR A 826 15.44 15.52 -19.73
N VAL A 827 15.78 16.67 -20.32
CA VAL A 827 14.77 17.64 -20.83
C VAL A 827 14.49 17.42 -22.33
N PHE A 828 13.22 17.47 -22.73
CA PHE A 828 12.73 17.31 -24.09
C PHE A 828 11.85 18.50 -24.51
N ASP A 829 11.68 18.70 -25.81
CA ASP A 829 10.91 19.81 -26.39
C ASP A 829 10.00 19.31 -27.52
N LEU A 830 8.70 19.65 -27.44
CA LEU A 830 7.71 19.31 -28.46
C LEU A 830 7.27 20.49 -29.34
N LYS A 831 7.94 21.65 -29.30
CA LYS A 831 7.59 22.82 -30.14
C LYS A 831 7.61 22.58 -31.66
N TRP A 832 8.13 21.45 -32.14
CA TRP A 832 8.01 21.03 -33.53
C TRP A 832 6.59 20.58 -33.91
N LEU A 833 5.75 20.26 -32.92
CA LEU A 833 4.30 20.13 -33.08
C LEU A 833 3.70 21.53 -33.30
N THR A 834 3.38 21.84 -34.56
CA THR A 834 2.91 23.17 -35.00
C THR A 834 1.43 23.45 -34.72
N GLN A 835 0.75 22.54 -34.04
CA GLN A 835 -0.65 22.63 -33.63
C GLN A 835 -0.93 21.62 -32.51
N LYS A 836 -2.08 21.78 -31.85
CA LYS A 836 -2.62 20.79 -30.90
C LYS A 836 -2.72 19.40 -31.52
N HIS A 837 -2.32 18.39 -30.74
CA HIS A 837 -2.47 16.96 -31.01
C HIS A 837 -3.14 16.28 -29.80
N HIS A 838 -3.74 15.12 -30.02
CA HIS A 838 -4.25 14.28 -28.93
C HIS A 838 -3.37 13.04 -28.76
N LEU A 839 -2.73 12.89 -27.61
CA LEU A 839 -2.21 11.62 -27.11
C LEU A 839 -3.37 10.62 -26.98
N VAL A 840 -3.21 9.46 -27.59
CA VAL A 840 -4.22 8.38 -27.61
C VAL A 840 -3.71 7.08 -27.01
N HIS A 841 -2.39 6.94 -26.88
CA HIS A 841 -1.74 5.79 -26.26
C HIS A 841 -0.35 6.20 -25.73
N PHE A 842 0.11 5.56 -24.66
CA PHE A 842 1.52 5.61 -24.26
C PHE A 842 2.01 4.25 -23.74
N GLU A 843 3.30 3.99 -23.92
CA GLU A 843 3.99 2.78 -23.49
C GLU A 843 5.44 3.09 -23.08
N PRO A 844 6.07 2.31 -22.20
CA PRO A 844 7.51 2.41 -22.03
C PRO A 844 8.27 1.83 -23.22
N ALA A 845 9.51 2.27 -23.37
CA ALA A 845 10.52 1.62 -24.19
C ALA A 845 11.73 1.33 -23.30
N ILE A 846 11.95 0.06 -22.94
CA ILE A 846 13.01 -0.35 -22.02
C ILE A 846 14.13 -1.02 -22.81
N GLU A 847 15.38 -0.67 -22.50
CA GLU A 847 16.54 -1.26 -23.14
C GLU A 847 16.72 -2.73 -22.69
N PRO A 848 16.81 -3.69 -23.62
CA PRO A 848 16.95 -5.10 -23.27
C PRO A 848 18.19 -5.38 -22.41
N GLY A 849 18.00 -6.07 -21.29
CA GLY A 849 19.00 -6.31 -20.25
C GLY A 849 18.96 -5.32 -19.08
N ASN A 850 18.19 -4.23 -19.18
CA ASN A 850 18.01 -3.23 -18.12
C ASN A 850 16.62 -3.31 -17.46
N GLU A 851 15.78 -4.27 -17.86
CA GLU A 851 14.45 -4.50 -17.27
C GLU A 851 14.53 -4.81 -15.78
N ASP A 852 15.67 -5.30 -15.27
CA ASP A 852 15.97 -5.55 -13.85
C ASP A 852 16.31 -4.26 -13.04
N ILE A 853 16.58 -3.13 -13.71
CA ILE A 853 17.08 -1.91 -13.03
C ILE A 853 16.31 -0.64 -13.36
N VAL A 854 15.64 -0.56 -14.51
CA VAL A 854 14.80 0.59 -14.84
C VAL A 854 13.54 0.50 -14.00
N HIS A 855 13.29 1.54 -13.23
CA HIS A 855 12.32 1.48 -12.16
C HIS A 855 11.11 2.33 -12.45
N HIS A 856 11.26 3.65 -12.60
CA HIS A 856 10.19 4.47 -13.14
C HIS A 856 10.66 5.51 -14.14
N ILE A 857 9.69 5.96 -14.93
CA ILE A 857 9.82 6.96 -15.96
C ILE A 857 8.66 7.92 -15.76
N VAL A 858 8.93 9.09 -15.20
CA VAL A 858 7.93 10.14 -15.06
C VAL A 858 8.23 11.22 -16.08
N ILE A 859 7.22 11.59 -16.87
CA ILE A 859 7.29 12.69 -17.81
C ILE A 859 6.61 13.92 -17.21
N PHE A 860 7.42 14.95 -17.07
CA PHE A 860 7.11 16.30 -16.68
C PHE A 860 6.74 17.17 -17.86
N LYS A 861 6.16 18.33 -17.53
CA LYS A 861 5.91 19.48 -18.38
C LYS A 861 6.08 20.74 -17.52
N CYS A 862 7.24 21.37 -17.55
CA CYS A 862 7.65 22.44 -16.63
C CYS A 862 8.12 23.73 -17.34
N PRO A 863 8.00 24.90 -16.68
CA PRO A 863 8.49 26.18 -17.21
C PRO A 863 10.01 26.30 -16.95
N VAL A 864 10.79 25.44 -17.61
CA VAL A 864 12.25 25.34 -17.46
C VAL A 864 12.97 26.03 -18.64
N ASP A 865 14.15 26.59 -18.37
CA ASP A 865 14.94 27.31 -19.36
C ASP A 865 15.36 26.39 -20.53
N ARG A 866 15.07 26.81 -21.76
CA ARG A 866 15.34 26.06 -23.00
C ARG A 866 16.81 25.75 -23.25
N LYS A 867 17.75 26.35 -22.50
CA LYS A 867 19.16 25.94 -22.51
C LYS A 867 19.40 24.52 -21.96
N TYR A 868 18.44 23.94 -21.22
CA TYR A 868 18.57 22.60 -20.65
C TYR A 868 18.03 21.47 -21.57
N ILE A 869 17.49 21.78 -22.76
CA ILE A 869 17.03 20.77 -23.73
C ILE A 869 18.16 19.77 -24.03
N ASN A 870 17.83 18.47 -23.95
CA ASN A 870 18.73 17.31 -24.07
C ASN A 870 19.88 17.28 -23.04
N VAL A 871 19.79 18.03 -21.94
CA VAL A 871 20.75 17.93 -20.83
C VAL A 871 20.27 16.88 -19.84
N THR A 872 21.15 15.92 -19.56
CA THR A 872 20.98 14.90 -18.53
C THR A 872 21.67 15.32 -17.23
N PHE A 873 20.98 15.21 -16.09
CA PHE A 873 21.49 15.59 -14.77
C PHE A 873 20.83 14.78 -13.64
N ASP A 874 21.39 14.82 -12.43
CA ASP A 874 20.77 14.26 -11.23
C ASP A 874 19.56 15.13 -10.82
N CYS A 875 18.37 14.52 -10.71
CA CYS A 875 17.13 15.27 -10.50
C CYS A 875 17.14 16.09 -9.19
N TYR A 876 17.86 15.66 -8.15
CA TYR A 876 17.72 16.14 -6.77
C TYR A 876 18.90 17.00 -6.30
N PHE A 877 20.11 16.67 -6.74
CA PHE A 877 21.36 17.23 -6.22
C PHE A 877 22.06 18.20 -7.18
N SER A 878 21.47 18.47 -8.34
CA SER A 878 22.03 19.40 -9.33
C SER A 878 21.98 20.86 -8.85
N LYS A 879 23.16 21.48 -8.69
CA LYS A 879 23.31 22.88 -8.27
C LYS A 879 23.03 23.89 -9.38
N ASP A 880 23.09 23.44 -10.63
CA ASP A 880 23.05 24.30 -11.82
C ASP A 880 21.67 24.30 -12.50
N VAL A 881 20.72 23.48 -12.02
CA VAL A 881 19.32 23.46 -12.47
C VAL A 881 18.42 23.66 -11.25
N HIS A 882 18.02 24.91 -10.99
CA HIS A 882 16.98 25.21 -10.00
C HIS A 882 15.61 24.85 -10.56
N ILE A 883 15.32 23.56 -10.53
CA ILE A 883 14.00 23.04 -10.81
C ILE A 883 13.20 23.20 -9.53
N ASP A 884 12.56 24.34 -9.33
CA ASP A 884 11.72 24.60 -8.15
C ASP A 884 10.27 24.87 -8.58
N ILE A 885 9.85 24.38 -9.76
CA ILE A 885 8.57 24.70 -10.41
C ILE A 885 8.22 23.64 -11.47
N CYS A 886 6.93 23.40 -11.71
CA CYS A 886 6.45 22.74 -12.92
C CYS A 886 5.02 23.13 -13.30
N SER A 887 4.57 22.67 -14.47
CA SER A 887 3.26 22.97 -15.06
C SER A 887 2.34 21.74 -15.12
N VAL A 888 2.88 20.50 -15.13
CA VAL A 888 2.31 19.21 -14.63
C VAL A 888 3.36 18.12 -14.87
N ALA A 889 3.19 16.90 -14.32
CA ALA A 889 3.92 15.73 -14.82
C ALA A 889 3.00 14.61 -15.33
N PHE A 890 2.03 15.11 -16.08
CA PHE A 890 1.70 14.70 -17.44
C PHE A 890 1.46 13.22 -17.70
N LEU A 891 2.46 12.36 -17.51
CA LEU A 891 2.37 10.92 -17.56
C LEU A 891 3.46 10.29 -16.69
N ALA A 892 3.21 9.08 -16.20
CA ALA A 892 4.20 8.32 -15.46
C ALA A 892 4.14 6.83 -15.82
N TRP A 893 5.22 6.11 -15.53
CA TRP A 893 5.33 4.68 -15.76
C TRP A 893 6.35 4.00 -14.80
N ALA A 894 6.29 2.66 -14.62
CA ALA A 894 7.35 1.82 -14.04
C ALA A 894 7.34 0.38 -14.64
N VAL A 895 8.48 -0.34 -14.72
CA VAL A 895 8.72 -1.62 -15.48
C VAL A 895 7.49 -2.40 -16.02
N GLY A 896 6.95 -3.42 -15.35
CA GLY A 896 5.68 -4.14 -15.57
C GLY A 896 5.27 -4.53 -17.00
N GLY A 897 3.99 -4.90 -17.15
CA GLY A 897 3.45 -5.44 -18.40
C GLY A 897 3.29 -4.41 -19.53
N GLU A 898 2.30 -3.50 -19.45
CA GLU A 898 1.62 -3.00 -20.68
C GLU A 898 1.42 -1.48 -20.90
N ALA A 899 0.77 -1.15 -22.00
CA ALA A 899 0.54 0.22 -22.46
C ALA A 899 -0.82 0.75 -21.99
N PHE A 900 -1.04 2.06 -22.07
CA PHE A 900 -2.36 2.64 -21.87
C PHE A 900 -2.98 3.07 -23.20
N TYR A 901 -4.30 2.91 -23.30
CA TYR A 901 -5.09 3.29 -24.45
C TYR A 901 -6.27 4.19 -24.03
N PHE A 902 -6.32 5.40 -24.56
CA PHE A 902 -7.49 6.25 -24.44
C PHE A 902 -8.60 5.74 -25.39
N PRO A 903 -9.89 5.72 -24.98
CA PRO A 903 -10.99 5.27 -25.83
C PRO A 903 -11.09 6.06 -27.13
N GLU A 904 -11.59 5.46 -28.20
CA GLU A 904 -11.56 6.00 -29.58
C GLU A 904 -12.08 7.45 -29.74
N ASN A 905 -13.02 7.87 -28.90
CA ASN A 905 -13.63 9.21 -28.91
C ASN A 905 -12.96 10.23 -27.96
N ILE A 906 -11.97 9.81 -27.17
CA ILE A 906 -11.32 10.59 -26.13
C ILE A 906 -9.82 10.68 -26.41
N GLY A 907 -9.25 11.89 -26.33
CA GLY A 907 -7.81 12.09 -26.50
C GLY A 907 -7.26 13.10 -25.50
N TYR A 908 -6.00 12.92 -25.13
CA TYR A 908 -5.34 13.72 -24.13
C TYR A 908 -4.55 14.87 -24.81
N PRO A 909 -4.75 16.15 -24.48
CA PRO A 909 -4.23 17.28 -25.25
C PRO A 909 -2.71 17.49 -25.07
N VAL A 910 -2.00 17.69 -26.19
CA VAL A 910 -0.55 17.95 -26.25
C VAL A 910 -0.25 19.08 -27.23
N ALA A 911 0.75 19.91 -26.93
CA ALA A 911 1.19 21.07 -27.74
C ALA A 911 0.04 22.04 -28.04
N GLU A 912 -0.57 22.57 -26.98
CA GLU A 912 -1.71 23.50 -27.09
C GLU A 912 -1.25 24.89 -27.57
N ASP A 913 -2.17 25.72 -28.08
CA ASP A 913 -1.77 27.02 -28.62
C ASP A 913 -1.18 27.94 -27.53
N GLY A 914 0.08 28.34 -27.76
CA GLY A 914 0.88 29.07 -26.79
C GLY A 914 1.79 28.19 -25.92
N ASP A 915 1.94 26.88 -26.19
CA ASP A 915 2.79 26.01 -25.37
C ASP A 915 4.26 26.43 -25.36
N ASP A 916 4.75 26.84 -24.19
CA ASP A 916 6.14 27.22 -23.93
C ASP A 916 6.85 26.30 -22.93
N ASP A 917 6.13 25.45 -22.19
CA ASP A 917 6.70 24.51 -21.23
C ASP A 917 7.53 23.40 -21.90
N LEU A 918 8.57 22.94 -21.22
CA LEU A 918 9.42 21.83 -21.64
C LEU A 918 9.04 20.54 -20.92
N PHE A 919 9.25 19.41 -21.57
CA PHE A 919 9.05 18.13 -20.94
C PHE A 919 10.33 17.69 -20.23
N ILE A 920 10.23 17.03 -19.07
CA ILE A 920 11.42 16.48 -18.39
C ILE A 920 11.13 15.01 -18.11
N MET A 921 11.99 14.10 -18.54
CA MET A 921 11.89 12.70 -18.20
C MET A 921 12.75 12.45 -16.98
N GLN A 922 12.13 12.05 -15.89
CA GLN A 922 12.80 11.49 -14.74
C GLN A 922 12.82 9.98 -14.87
N MET A 923 14.01 9.45 -15.10
CA MET A 923 14.35 8.05 -15.02
C MET A 923 14.85 7.72 -13.64
N HIS A 924 14.23 6.75 -13.00
CA HIS A 924 14.73 6.15 -11.78
C HIS A 924 15.32 4.79 -12.08
N TYR A 925 16.54 4.57 -11.59
CA TYR A 925 17.23 3.29 -11.63
C TYR A 925 17.39 2.77 -10.21
N ASN A 926 17.11 1.49 -10.03
CA ASN A 926 17.48 0.73 -8.85
C ASN A 926 18.53 -0.29 -9.25
N ASN A 927 19.74 -0.10 -8.78
CA ASN A 927 20.87 -0.95 -9.10
C ASN A 927 21.42 -1.52 -7.78
N PRO A 928 20.67 -2.41 -7.10
CA PRO A 928 21.01 -2.89 -5.75
C PRO A 928 22.27 -3.77 -5.74
N ALA A 929 22.60 -4.36 -6.90
CA ALA A 929 23.89 -5.03 -7.13
C ALA A 929 25.07 -4.05 -7.35
N MET A 930 24.80 -2.74 -7.42
CA MET A 930 25.75 -1.66 -7.68
C MET A 930 26.66 -1.93 -8.88
N LYS A 931 26.15 -2.53 -9.96
CA LYS A 931 26.93 -2.83 -11.16
C LYS A 931 27.29 -1.53 -11.88
N SER A 932 28.54 -1.41 -12.33
CA SER A 932 29.05 -0.20 -13.01
C SER A 932 29.00 -0.28 -14.55
N ASN A 933 28.46 -1.36 -15.11
CA ASN A 933 28.49 -1.66 -16.54
C ASN A 933 27.13 -1.49 -17.24
N TYR A 934 26.13 -0.96 -16.54
CA TYR A 934 24.83 -0.65 -17.14
C TYR A 934 24.91 0.64 -17.97
N VAL A 935 24.41 0.57 -19.18
CA VAL A 935 24.21 1.69 -20.10
C VAL A 935 22.76 1.62 -20.54
N ASP A 936 22.05 2.73 -20.44
CA ASP A 936 20.60 2.75 -20.60
C ASP A 936 20.09 3.85 -21.55
N SER A 937 19.22 3.43 -22.44
CA SER A 937 18.55 4.24 -23.45
C SER A 937 17.03 4.12 -23.30
N SER A 938 16.56 3.75 -22.11
CA SER A 938 15.14 3.54 -21.81
C SER A 938 14.39 4.88 -21.75
N GLY A 939 13.07 4.79 -21.78
CA GLY A 939 12.20 5.95 -21.79
C GLY A 939 10.73 5.61 -22.04
N MET A 940 9.97 6.59 -22.52
CA MET A 940 8.53 6.44 -22.79
C MET A 940 8.17 6.90 -24.21
N ARG A 941 7.24 6.20 -24.86
CA ARG A 941 6.68 6.53 -26.17
C ARG A 941 5.26 7.02 -26.04
N PHE A 942 4.95 8.10 -26.76
CA PHE A 942 3.62 8.69 -26.89
C PHE A 942 3.12 8.49 -28.31
N THR A 943 1.93 7.93 -28.46
CA THR A 943 1.24 7.86 -29.76
C THR A 943 0.20 8.98 -29.81
N LEU A 944 0.44 9.95 -30.69
CA LEU A 944 -0.32 11.18 -30.87
C LEU A 944 -1.12 11.14 -32.17
N THR A 945 -2.33 11.72 -32.18
CA THR A 945 -3.16 11.92 -33.37
C THR A 945 -3.22 13.39 -33.73
N LYS A 946 -3.19 13.67 -35.03
CA LYS A 946 -3.34 15.05 -35.54
C LYS A 946 -4.81 15.43 -35.66
N LYS A 947 -5.67 14.46 -35.97
CA LYS A 947 -7.12 14.61 -35.89
C LYS A 947 -7.55 14.55 -34.43
N LEU A 948 -7.94 15.70 -33.89
CA LEU A 948 -8.44 15.78 -32.51
C LEU A 948 -9.68 14.87 -32.35
N ARG A 949 -9.62 13.99 -31.36
CA ARG A 949 -10.79 13.22 -30.90
C ARG A 949 -11.82 14.18 -30.27
N PRO A 950 -13.14 13.91 -30.38
CA PRO A 950 -14.19 14.87 -30.04
C PRO A 950 -14.27 15.26 -28.57
N ILE A 951 -13.61 14.52 -27.67
CA ILE A 951 -13.60 14.78 -26.23
C ILE A 951 -12.17 14.84 -25.72
N GLU A 952 -11.86 15.84 -24.89
CA GLU A 952 -10.56 15.98 -24.23
C GLU A 952 -10.55 15.27 -22.86
N ALA A 953 -9.51 14.46 -22.63
CA ALA A 953 -9.15 13.95 -21.30
C ALA A 953 -8.19 14.91 -20.57
N GLY A 954 -8.06 14.82 -19.24
CA GLY A 954 -7.14 15.71 -18.49
C GLY A 954 -6.14 15.04 -17.54
N GLN A 955 -4.99 15.73 -17.34
CA GLN A 955 -4.25 15.87 -16.08
C GLN A 955 -4.53 17.30 -15.56
N LEU A 956 -5.16 17.49 -14.40
CA LEU A 956 -5.56 16.52 -13.38
C LEU A 956 -4.38 15.84 -12.60
N THR A 957 -4.40 15.69 -11.26
CA THR A 957 -3.28 15.34 -10.32
C THR A 957 -3.98 14.77 -8.91
N VAL A 958 -3.76 13.70 -8.01
CA VAL A 958 -4.56 13.16 -6.72
C VAL A 958 -4.06 13.13 -5.13
N GLY A 959 -4.23 14.00 -4.05
CA GLY A 959 -4.48 13.64 -2.55
C GLY A 959 -3.70 13.89 -1.12
N LEU A 960 -2.38 14.18 -0.88
CA LEU A 960 -1.47 14.36 0.33
C LEU A 960 -0.14 15.10 -0.10
N HIS A 961 0.47 16.14 0.53
CA HIS A 961 1.41 17.08 -0.20
C HIS A 961 2.87 16.72 -0.52
N VAL A 962 3.84 17.68 -0.31
CA VAL A 962 6.46 18.07 0.87
C VAL A 962 6.83 18.06 2.42
N SER A 963 6.84 16.87 3.03
CA SER A 963 6.67 16.66 4.44
C SER A 963 7.28 15.34 4.82
N PRO A 964 8.61 15.47 5.02
CA PRO A 964 9.24 14.95 6.21
C PRO A 964 8.57 15.32 7.56
N TYR A 965 7.30 15.73 7.59
CA TYR A 965 6.43 16.00 8.73
C TYR A 965 5.09 15.17 8.71
N TYR A 966 4.86 14.24 7.75
CA TYR A 966 3.57 13.60 7.43
C TYR A 966 3.27 12.09 7.63
N GLN A 967 4.14 11.19 7.21
CA GLN A 967 3.69 10.13 6.28
C GLN A 967 3.91 8.68 6.75
N ILE A 968 3.23 8.30 7.83
CA ILE A 968 3.75 7.34 8.81
C ILE A 968 3.29 5.86 8.68
N VAL A 969 4.06 4.95 9.31
CA VAL A 969 4.17 3.49 9.08
C VAL A 969 4.19 2.70 10.41
N PRO A 970 3.08 2.55 11.16
CA PRO A 970 3.09 2.82 12.61
C PRO A 970 2.70 1.63 13.54
N PRO A 971 3.38 0.46 13.49
CA PRO A 971 2.65 -0.76 13.20
C PRO A 971 2.02 -1.57 14.33
N HIS A 972 1.68 -2.83 14.02
CA HIS A 972 2.48 -3.99 14.48
C HIS A 972 1.74 -5.34 14.32
N VAL A 973 0.42 -5.32 14.10
CA VAL A 973 -0.55 -6.34 14.60
C VAL A 973 -1.66 -6.64 13.53
N PRO A 974 -3.01 -6.64 13.65
CA PRO A 974 -3.94 -6.77 12.46
C PRO A 974 -4.52 -5.54 11.65
N LYS A 975 -5.60 -4.75 12.00
CA LYS A 975 -6.34 -3.78 11.09
C LYS A 975 -6.68 -2.28 11.48
N PHE A 976 -5.77 -1.30 11.27
CA PHE A 976 -5.97 0.19 11.31
C PHE A 976 -6.52 0.75 9.99
N ILE A 977 -6.75 2.07 9.74
CA ILE A 977 -7.06 2.67 8.39
C ILE A 977 -6.58 4.17 8.16
N SER A 978 -6.45 4.69 6.91
CA SER A 978 -5.51 5.78 6.52
C SER A 978 -5.93 7.14 5.86
N THR A 979 -7.13 7.28 5.30
CA THR A 979 -7.98 8.50 5.39
C THR A 979 -7.58 9.87 4.76
N ALA A 980 -8.22 10.32 3.66
CA ALA A 980 -8.11 11.70 3.13
C ALA A 980 -9.41 12.49 2.83
N TYR A 981 -9.51 13.68 3.44
CA TYR A 981 -10.02 14.95 2.86
C TYR A 981 -8.80 15.83 2.11
N CYS A 982 -9.24 15.26 0.88
CA CYS A 982 -10.38 15.48 -0.08
C CYS A 982 -11.83 15.89 0.32
N PRO A 983 -12.37 17.12 0.12
CA PRO A 983 -13.68 17.57 0.63
C PRO A 983 -14.60 18.13 -0.47
N GLN A 984 -15.89 18.36 -0.17
CA GLN A 984 -16.89 18.72 -1.19
C GLN A 984 -16.89 20.20 -1.46
N GLU A 985 -15.77 20.90 -1.67
CA GLU A 985 -15.81 22.36 -1.68
C GLU A 985 -15.09 23.12 -2.79
N CYS A 986 -14.28 22.50 -3.67
CA CYS A 986 -13.82 23.17 -4.90
C CYS A 986 -13.88 22.30 -6.20
N LEU A 987 -14.20 21.00 -6.19
CA LEU A 987 -14.58 20.30 -7.44
C LEU A 987 -15.92 20.79 -8.03
N ASN A 988 -16.98 21.23 -7.32
CA ASN A 988 -18.04 22.04 -7.99
C ASN A 988 -17.58 23.44 -8.39
N ARG A 989 -16.28 23.76 -8.31
CA ARG A 989 -15.68 24.93 -8.96
C ARG A 989 -14.77 24.53 -10.12
N GLY A 990 -14.51 23.23 -10.29
CA GLY A 990 -14.03 22.59 -11.52
C GLY A 990 -15.10 21.99 -12.42
N LEU A 991 -16.06 21.29 -11.83
CA LEU A 991 -17.41 21.00 -12.32
C LEU A 991 -18.38 22.18 -12.18
N ALA A 992 -17.92 23.39 -11.83
CA ALA A 992 -18.77 24.59 -11.82
C ALA A 992 -19.51 24.78 -13.15
N ASP A 993 -18.82 24.46 -14.24
CA ASP A 993 -19.30 24.55 -15.61
C ASP A 993 -19.80 23.18 -16.14
N MET A 994 -19.94 22.14 -15.29
CA MET A 994 -20.22 20.75 -15.68
C MET A 994 -21.37 20.12 -14.85
N SER A 995 -22.61 20.57 -15.07
CA SER A 995 -23.81 20.03 -14.39
C SER A 995 -24.02 18.53 -14.56
N ASP A 996 -23.58 17.98 -15.70
CA ASP A 996 -23.73 16.57 -16.06
C ASP A 996 -22.56 15.71 -15.56
N GLY A 997 -21.54 16.37 -15.00
CA GLY A 997 -20.36 15.74 -14.43
C GLY A 997 -19.25 15.36 -15.40
N ILE A 998 -18.29 14.63 -14.84
CA ILE A 998 -17.19 13.99 -15.55
C ILE A 998 -17.26 12.47 -15.46
N ASN A 999 -16.93 11.77 -16.53
CA ASN A 999 -16.76 10.32 -16.56
C ASN A 999 -15.28 9.99 -16.40
N VAL A 1000 -14.96 9.31 -15.30
CA VAL A 1000 -13.63 8.77 -15.03
C VAL A 1000 -13.50 7.39 -15.72
N ILE A 1001 -12.31 7.08 -16.26
CA ILE A 1001 -12.11 5.99 -17.25
C ILE A 1001 -11.00 4.97 -16.99
N ALA A 1002 -9.92 5.28 -16.26
CA ALA A 1002 -8.80 4.37 -15.87
C ALA A 1002 -7.83 5.17 -15.00
N ILE A 1003 -7.31 4.66 -13.88
CA ILE A 1003 -6.92 5.59 -12.79
C ILE A 1003 -5.62 5.40 -11.96
N PHE A 1004 -4.63 4.59 -12.40
CA PHE A 1004 -3.16 4.74 -12.18
C PHE A 1004 -2.55 4.63 -10.71
N GLN A 1005 -1.20 4.60 -10.45
CA GLN A 1005 -0.58 4.12 -9.15
C GLN A 1005 0.98 4.13 -8.81
N HIS A 1006 1.95 3.59 -9.59
CA HIS A 1006 3.28 2.97 -9.17
C HIS A 1006 4.16 3.47 -8.03
N ALA A 1007 4.89 2.58 -7.31
CA ALA A 1007 5.91 3.00 -6.31
C ALA A 1007 6.93 1.98 -5.66
N HIS A 1008 7.56 2.36 -4.51
CA HIS A 1008 8.74 1.82 -3.76
C HIS A 1008 8.48 0.81 -2.59
N LEU A 1009 9.32 -0.18 -2.39
CA LEU A 1009 9.76 -0.82 -1.13
C LEU A 1009 8.74 -1.33 -0.08
N ILE A 1010 7.73 -0.57 0.40
CA ILE A 1010 6.60 -0.89 1.35
C ILE A 1010 5.36 -1.66 0.79
N ALA A 1011 4.49 -1.05 -0.03
CA ALA A 1011 3.00 -1.19 -0.05
C ALA A 1011 2.31 -2.57 0.07
N ARG A 1012 1.06 -2.47 0.53
CA ARG A 1012 0.03 -3.50 0.72
C ARG A 1012 -1.36 -3.05 0.24
N GLY A 1013 -1.51 -1.91 -0.43
CA GLY A 1013 -2.65 -1.68 -1.34
C GLY A 1013 -3.74 -0.69 -0.97
N ILE A 1014 -4.95 -0.89 -1.50
CA ILE A 1014 -5.95 0.18 -1.63
C ILE A 1014 -7.42 -0.48 -1.74
N ARG A 1015 -8.61 0.19 -1.66
CA ARG A 1015 -9.98 -0.03 -2.32
C ARG A 1015 -11.13 0.97 -1.90
N THR A 1016 -11.56 1.92 -2.76
CA THR A 1016 -12.82 2.78 -2.74
C THR A 1016 -12.91 4.26 -2.15
N ARG A 1017 -13.99 5.08 -1.78
CA ARG A 1017 -15.51 5.08 -1.77
C ARG A 1017 -16.38 6.26 -2.45
N VAL A 1018 -17.57 6.02 -3.08
CA VAL A 1018 -18.50 6.93 -3.87
C VAL A 1018 -19.74 7.36 -3.06
N VAL A 1019 -20.52 8.37 -3.47
CA VAL A 1019 -21.88 8.70 -2.99
C VAL A 1019 -22.84 9.04 -4.15
N ARG A 1020 -24.16 8.85 -3.98
CA ARG A 1020 -25.21 9.09 -4.99
C ARG A 1020 -26.57 9.50 -4.38
N ASN A 1021 -26.53 10.25 -3.27
CA ASN A 1021 -27.65 10.68 -2.42
C ASN A 1021 -28.54 9.56 -1.82
N GLY A 1022 -28.80 8.44 -2.47
CA GLY A 1022 -29.46 7.28 -1.88
C GLY A 1022 -29.65 6.14 -2.87
N VAL A 1023 -29.68 4.90 -2.37
CA VAL A 1023 -29.64 3.67 -3.19
C VAL A 1023 -28.39 3.69 -4.10
N GLU A 1024 -27.23 3.93 -3.48
CA GLU A 1024 -25.99 4.21 -4.16
C GLU A 1024 -25.54 3.20 -5.22
N ILE A 1025 -24.78 3.70 -6.19
CA ILE A 1025 -24.27 2.94 -7.32
C ILE A 1025 -23.17 1.94 -6.95
N LYS A 1026 -21.88 2.33 -6.87
CA LYS A 1026 -20.78 1.35 -6.78
C LYS A 1026 -19.39 1.96 -6.65
N PRO A 1027 -18.43 1.17 -6.12
CA PRO A 1027 -16.99 1.17 -6.49
C PRO A 1027 -16.57 1.88 -7.82
N LEU A 1028 -15.47 2.68 -7.83
CA LEU A 1028 -14.60 2.86 -9.04
C LEU A 1028 -13.83 1.54 -9.37
N ALA A 1029 -14.41 0.36 -9.08
CA ALA A 1029 -13.84 -1.00 -8.93
C ALA A 1029 -13.49 -1.48 -7.49
N ASP A 1030 -13.36 -2.81 -7.23
CA ASP A 1030 -13.40 -3.54 -5.92
C ASP A 1030 -12.45 -4.79 -5.81
N ASP A 1031 -12.20 -5.42 -4.63
CA ASP A 1031 -10.91 -6.12 -4.33
C ASP A 1031 -10.88 -7.26 -3.22
N ARG A 1032 -9.71 -7.88 -2.86
CA ARG A 1032 -9.58 -8.98 -1.81
C ARG A 1032 -8.26 -9.19 -0.96
N THR A 1033 -7.02 -9.55 -1.43
CA THR A 1033 -5.72 -9.80 -0.65
C THR A 1033 -4.30 -9.39 -1.29
N TYR A 1034 -3.71 -8.19 -1.06
CA TYR A 1034 -2.73 -7.41 -1.91
C TYR A 1034 -1.24 -7.47 -1.52
N ASP A 1035 -0.33 -6.99 -2.37
CA ASP A 1035 1.16 -6.96 -2.32
C ASP A 1035 1.66 -6.24 -3.59
N PHE A 1036 2.94 -6.31 -3.98
CA PHE A 1036 3.44 -5.68 -5.20
C PHE A 1036 4.58 -6.44 -5.89
N ASP A 1037 4.45 -7.75 -5.97
CA ASP A 1037 4.98 -8.49 -7.11
C ASP A 1037 4.30 -8.09 -8.46
N PHE A 1038 3.63 -6.94 -8.59
CA PHE A 1038 2.50 -6.70 -9.51
C PHE A 1038 2.35 -5.22 -9.97
N GLN A 1039 2.16 -4.91 -11.28
CA GLN A 1039 1.61 -3.64 -11.87
C GLN A 1039 1.66 -3.52 -13.44
N ASP A 1040 0.56 -3.11 -14.13
CA ASP A 1040 0.30 -2.55 -15.53
C ASP A 1040 -1.00 -1.70 -15.63
N ILE A 1041 -1.75 -1.54 -16.73
CA ILE A 1041 -2.66 -0.39 -16.95
C ILE A 1041 -4.11 -0.76 -17.32
N ARG A 1042 -5.09 0.10 -16.96
CA ARG A 1042 -6.46 -0.33 -16.58
C ARG A 1042 -7.68 0.45 -17.11
N ARG A 1043 -8.80 0.41 -16.36
CA ARG A 1043 -10.16 0.71 -16.80
C ARG A 1043 -11.20 0.78 -15.66
N ILE A 1044 -11.95 1.89 -15.63
CA ILE A 1044 -13.23 2.03 -14.93
C ILE A 1044 -14.30 2.64 -15.83
N ASN A 1045 -15.53 2.78 -15.32
CA ASN A 1045 -16.51 3.69 -15.91
C ASN A 1045 -17.48 4.23 -14.84
N ARG A 1046 -17.25 5.46 -14.36
CA ARG A 1046 -18.07 6.08 -13.30
C ARG A 1046 -18.15 7.59 -13.47
N THR A 1047 -19.35 8.14 -13.33
CA THR A 1047 -19.61 9.57 -13.47
C THR A 1047 -19.58 10.28 -12.12
N LEU A 1048 -18.92 11.42 -12.10
CA LEU A 1048 -18.86 12.40 -11.04
C LEU A 1048 -19.67 13.64 -11.49
N PHE A 1049 -20.99 13.67 -11.23
CA PHE A 1049 -21.87 14.86 -11.38
C PHE A 1049 -21.44 15.96 -10.39
N PRO A 1050 -22.19 17.06 -10.17
CA PRO A 1050 -22.19 17.86 -8.92
C PRO A 1050 -23.17 17.37 -7.81
N GLY A 1051 -23.64 16.11 -7.92
CA GLY A 1051 -24.87 15.53 -7.33
C GLY A 1051 -25.03 15.26 -5.81
N ASP A 1052 -24.66 14.15 -5.13
CA ASP A 1052 -23.86 12.94 -5.41
C ASP A 1052 -22.33 13.16 -5.22
N SER A 1053 -21.47 12.22 -4.78
CA SER A 1053 -20.05 12.52 -4.44
C SER A 1053 -19.03 11.35 -4.44
N ILE A 1054 -17.77 11.55 -3.98
CA ILE A 1054 -16.61 10.60 -4.02
C ILE A 1054 -15.54 10.87 -2.97
N ILE A 1055 -14.81 9.88 -2.45
CA ILE A 1055 -13.65 10.13 -1.57
C ILE A 1055 -12.67 8.94 -1.49
N THR A 1056 -11.38 9.25 -1.36
CA THR A 1056 -10.24 8.31 -1.35
C THR A 1056 -9.20 8.50 -0.23
N GLN A 1057 -8.37 7.47 -0.06
CA GLN A 1057 -7.76 6.99 1.20
C GLN A 1057 -6.72 5.88 0.78
N CYS A 1058 -6.01 5.11 1.65
CA CYS A 1058 -5.03 4.03 1.25
C CYS A 1058 -4.66 2.80 2.22
N ILE A 1059 -4.77 1.50 1.87
CA ILE A 1059 -4.67 0.21 2.69
C ILE A 1059 -3.09 0.00 3.02
N TYR A 1060 -2.56 -0.75 4.02
CA TYR A 1060 -1.15 -0.71 4.60
C TYR A 1060 -0.72 -1.96 5.45
N ASN A 1061 0.54 -2.27 5.88
CA ASN A 1061 0.87 -3.41 6.82
C ASN A 1061 2.18 -3.33 7.70
N SER A 1062 2.29 -3.67 9.03
CA SER A 1062 3.58 -4.28 9.60
C SER A 1062 3.69 -5.40 10.78
N SER A 1063 3.91 -6.75 10.55
CA SER A 1063 4.04 -8.06 11.35
C SER A 1063 5.36 -8.76 11.89
N LYS A 1064 6.59 -8.66 11.36
CA LYS A 1064 7.86 -9.34 11.85
C LYS A 1064 9.18 -8.46 11.95
N ARG A 1065 9.23 -7.29 12.62
CA ARG A 1065 10.21 -6.15 12.41
C ARG A 1065 10.39 -5.11 13.56
N SER A 1066 10.44 -3.78 13.28
CA SER A 1066 11.43 -2.87 13.92
C SER A 1066 11.25 -1.29 13.89
N PHE A 1067 12.09 -0.39 13.26
CA PHE A 1067 12.25 1.12 13.53
C PHE A 1067 12.02 2.00 12.30
N PRO A 1068 11.37 3.18 12.39
CA PRO A 1068 10.30 3.66 11.50
C PRO A 1068 10.65 4.17 10.08
N THR A 1069 9.74 4.90 9.42
CA THR A 1069 9.68 5.31 7.98
C THR A 1069 8.96 6.67 7.82
N TYR A 1070 9.19 7.51 6.78
CA TYR A 1070 8.12 8.25 6.04
C TYR A 1070 8.50 9.28 4.95
N GLY A 1071 7.50 9.68 4.13
CA GLY A 1071 7.54 10.54 2.92
C GLY A 1071 8.18 11.92 2.95
N GLY A 1072 9.49 12.01 2.65
CA GLY A 1072 10.27 13.24 2.51
C GLY A 1072 11.24 13.28 1.30
N GLU A 1073 12.35 14.01 1.40
CA GLU A 1073 13.33 14.26 0.33
C GLU A 1073 14.60 13.36 0.35
N SER A 1074 14.48 12.02 0.32
CA SER A 1074 15.60 11.08 0.08
C SER A 1074 15.26 9.94 -0.91
N THR A 1075 14.96 8.69 -0.50
CA THR A 1075 14.69 7.49 -1.34
C THR A 1075 14.25 6.28 -0.48
N ARG A 1076 13.04 5.72 -0.68
CA ARG A 1076 12.36 4.63 0.08
C ARG A 1076 11.54 5.03 1.34
N GLU A 1077 10.67 6.01 1.16
CA GLU A 1077 9.92 6.71 2.20
C GLU A 1077 8.59 6.04 2.66
N GLU A 1078 7.51 6.80 2.90
CA GLU A 1078 6.15 6.33 2.57
C GLU A 1078 5.29 7.49 1.95
N MET A 1079 4.03 7.30 1.51
CA MET A 1079 3.27 7.97 0.44
C MET A 1079 1.75 7.44 0.13
N CYS A 1080 1.01 7.72 -1.02
CA CYS A 1080 -0.30 7.04 -1.53
C CYS A 1080 -1.00 6.95 -3.03
N LEU A 1081 -0.83 7.80 -4.08
CA LEU A 1081 -1.61 8.12 -5.39
C LEU A 1081 -2.33 7.21 -6.49
N SER A 1082 -2.93 7.86 -7.54
CA SER A 1082 -3.88 7.44 -8.67
C SER A 1082 -4.18 8.39 -9.93
N TYR A 1083 -3.78 8.18 -11.24
CA TYR A 1083 -3.88 9.06 -12.48
C TYR A 1083 -5.26 8.82 -13.10
N LEU A 1084 -6.34 9.22 -12.39
CA LEU A 1084 -7.74 9.31 -12.86
C LEU A 1084 -7.92 10.01 -14.22
N TYR A 1085 -7.56 9.33 -15.29
CA TYR A 1085 -7.96 9.74 -16.61
C TYR A 1085 -9.50 9.78 -16.66
N TYR A 1086 -10.03 10.86 -17.22
CA TYR A 1086 -11.43 11.25 -17.16
C TYR A 1086 -11.76 12.17 -18.32
N TYR A 1087 -13.05 12.47 -18.51
CA TYR A 1087 -13.52 13.47 -19.46
C TYR A 1087 -14.89 14.05 -19.05
N PRO A 1088 -15.29 15.24 -19.52
CA PRO A 1088 -14.47 16.24 -20.22
C PRO A 1088 -13.43 16.89 -19.28
N ARG A 1089 -12.28 17.27 -19.83
CA ARG A 1089 -11.21 17.98 -19.10
C ARG A 1089 -11.71 19.28 -18.43
N MET A 1090 -11.45 19.41 -17.13
CA MET A 1090 -11.62 20.62 -16.32
C MET A 1090 -10.28 21.36 -16.14
N LYS A 1091 -10.24 22.46 -15.37
CA LYS A 1091 -9.11 23.45 -15.36
C LYS A 1091 -8.93 24.27 -14.08
N VAL A 1092 -10.03 24.50 -13.38
CA VAL A 1092 -10.13 24.25 -11.95
C VAL A 1092 -10.73 22.85 -11.88
N GLU A 1093 -10.49 21.99 -10.92
CA GLU A 1093 -9.15 21.58 -10.51
C GLU A 1093 -8.39 22.27 -9.30
N ILE A 1094 -7.13 21.85 -8.98
CA ILE A 1094 -6.42 21.40 -7.72
C ILE A 1094 -7.16 21.09 -6.43
N CYS A 1095 -6.57 20.10 -5.78
CA CYS A 1095 -6.63 19.70 -4.40
C CYS A 1095 -5.16 19.64 -3.88
N THR A 1096 -4.78 20.24 -2.72
CA THR A 1096 -3.44 20.11 -2.08
C THR A 1096 -3.22 19.91 -0.56
N SER A 1097 -2.21 19.11 -0.16
CA SER A 1097 -2.18 18.13 0.98
C SER A 1097 -1.39 18.18 2.34
N GLY A 1098 -1.73 17.35 3.35
CA GLY A 1098 -1.25 17.09 4.72
C GLY A 1098 -1.39 18.17 5.81
N PRO A 1099 -2.21 17.95 6.88
CA PRO A 1099 -2.89 18.97 7.67
C PRO A 1099 -2.01 20.14 8.03
N VAL A 1100 -2.47 21.31 7.59
CA VAL A 1100 -2.00 22.61 8.07
C VAL A 1100 -2.17 22.77 9.57
N PHE A 1101 -3.09 21.99 10.18
CA PHE A 1101 -2.90 21.24 11.44
C PHE A 1101 -4.02 21.38 12.48
N ASP A 1102 -5.24 21.69 12.01
CA ASP A 1102 -6.47 22.09 12.70
C ASP A 1102 -7.01 21.17 13.87
N ASN A 1103 -6.23 20.69 14.87
CA ASN A 1103 -6.70 20.18 16.20
C ASN A 1103 -5.82 20.45 17.45
N VAL A 1104 -4.73 19.68 17.66
CA VAL A 1104 -3.93 19.35 18.90
C VAL A 1104 -3.75 20.49 19.91
N PRO A 1105 -3.16 20.28 21.08
CA PRO A 1105 -2.20 21.23 21.62
C PRO A 1105 -0.78 21.05 20.97
N VAL A 1106 -0.04 22.07 20.42
CA VAL A 1106 1.47 22.22 20.10
C VAL A 1106 2.13 23.36 19.15
N PRO A 1107 1.51 24.13 18.21
CA PRO A 1107 1.90 25.23 17.21
C PRO A 1107 3.17 26.16 16.93
N HIS A 1108 3.77 26.19 15.68
CA HIS A 1108 4.31 27.46 14.95
C HIS A 1108 3.90 27.90 13.28
N SER A 1109 5.29 28.00 12.98
CA SER A 1109 6.29 28.38 11.86
C SER A 1109 7.71 27.84 12.01
N HIS A 1110 8.03 27.20 13.12
CA HIS A 1110 8.81 25.97 12.98
C HIS A 1110 7.98 25.02 12.12
N ILE A 1111 8.63 24.38 11.14
CA ILE A 1111 7.96 24.00 9.88
C ILE A 1111 8.60 22.78 9.19
N LEU A 1112 9.04 21.76 9.95
CA LEU A 1112 9.21 20.41 9.36
C LEU A 1112 8.89 19.19 10.28
N GLU A 1113 8.39 19.27 11.53
CA GLU A 1113 8.42 18.07 12.43
C GLU A 1113 7.32 17.00 12.34
N TYR A 1114 6.05 17.37 12.47
CA TYR A 1114 5.44 17.05 13.76
C TYR A 1114 4.90 15.62 14.07
N ILE A 1115 5.76 14.57 14.16
CA ILE A 1115 5.35 13.17 14.51
C ILE A 1115 6.19 12.19 15.45
N LYS A 1116 7.33 12.54 16.12
CA LYS A 1116 8.01 11.95 17.36
C LYS A 1116 7.59 12.51 18.74
N ALA A 1117 6.38 12.25 19.24
CA ALA A 1117 5.97 12.70 20.60
C ALA A 1117 4.85 11.88 21.32
N TYR A 1118 4.69 10.58 21.05
CA TYR A 1118 4.02 9.65 21.97
C TYR A 1118 4.73 8.28 22.02
N ASN A 1119 5.19 7.86 23.20
CA ASN A 1119 6.15 6.75 23.44
C ASN A 1119 5.53 5.34 23.24
N TRP A 1120 6.28 4.25 23.44
CA TRP A 1120 6.45 3.18 22.46
C TRP A 1120 6.59 1.74 23.02
N THR A 1121 7.35 1.55 24.11
CA THR A 1121 7.64 0.31 24.88
C THR A 1121 6.50 -0.45 25.50
N ASP A 1122 5.39 -0.53 24.79
CA ASP A 1122 4.11 -0.73 25.39
C ASP A 1122 3.02 -0.63 24.32
N GLN A 1123 2.41 -1.73 23.85
CA GLN A 1123 1.08 -1.55 23.25
C GLN A 1123 0.05 -1.09 24.31
N ARG A 1124 0.37 -1.19 25.60
CA ARG A 1124 -0.34 -0.47 26.65
C ARG A 1124 -0.26 1.04 26.42
N SER A 1125 0.80 1.57 25.80
CA SER A 1125 0.86 2.97 25.37
C SER A 1125 -0.18 3.20 24.30
N ARG A 1126 -0.69 2.15 23.66
CA ARG A 1126 -1.62 2.26 22.57
C ARG A 1126 -3.10 2.52 22.92
N GLU A 1127 -3.33 3.58 23.73
CA GLU A 1127 -4.60 4.30 23.97
C GLU A 1127 -4.58 5.89 23.78
N HIS A 1128 -3.92 6.44 22.73
CA HIS A 1128 -3.79 7.89 22.34
C HIS A 1128 -3.86 8.28 20.81
N PHE A 1129 -2.74 8.33 20.05
CA PHE A 1129 -2.64 8.26 18.55
C PHE A 1129 -3.26 7.02 17.86
N GLN A 1130 -4.56 6.90 18.01
CA GLN A 1130 -5.58 6.31 17.15
C GLN A 1130 -6.88 7.02 17.60
N THR A 1131 -6.76 8.28 18.07
CA THR A 1131 -7.86 9.22 18.43
C THR A 1131 -7.45 10.71 18.61
N ILE A 1132 -7.42 11.55 17.54
CA ILE A 1132 -7.07 13.00 17.37
C ILE A 1132 -6.98 13.60 15.92
N VAL A 1133 -6.60 12.92 14.83
CA VAL A 1133 -6.47 13.55 13.48
C VAL A 1133 -7.56 13.14 12.51
N ASP A 1134 -8.57 14.02 12.41
CA ASP A 1134 -9.90 13.45 12.30
C ASP A 1134 -11.06 14.28 11.76
N ASN A 1135 -11.12 15.62 11.87
CA ASN A 1135 -12.48 16.19 12.01
C ASN A 1135 -12.76 17.72 11.85
N SER A 1136 -12.00 18.46 11.03
CA SER A 1136 -11.80 19.93 11.21
C SER A 1136 -12.69 20.90 10.41
N LYS A 1137 -12.51 22.23 10.64
CA LYS A 1137 -12.91 23.32 9.71
C LYS A 1137 -11.65 23.95 9.08
N HIS A 1138 -10.86 23.05 8.52
CA HIS A 1138 -9.48 23.19 8.03
C HIS A 1138 -9.30 23.99 6.74
N ARG A 1139 -8.05 24.10 6.26
CA ARG A 1139 -7.62 24.94 5.13
C ARG A 1139 -6.69 24.25 4.13
N SER A 1140 -6.85 24.55 2.84
CA SER A 1140 -5.98 24.25 1.72
C SER A 1140 -6.26 25.09 0.45
N SER A 1141 -6.39 24.49 -0.74
CA SER A 1141 -6.40 25.14 -2.07
C SER A 1141 -7.63 24.94 -2.99
N CYS A 1142 -7.64 25.68 -4.11
CA CYS A 1142 -7.77 25.04 -5.44
C CYS A 1142 -6.83 25.72 -6.44
N GLY A 1143 -5.92 25.00 -7.14
CA GLY A 1143 -4.47 25.31 -7.26
C GLY A 1143 -3.61 25.03 -8.57
N GLY A 1144 -2.55 25.80 -8.86
CA GLY A 1144 -1.57 25.58 -9.94
C GLY A 1144 -1.68 26.29 -11.31
N THR A 1145 -0.71 26.02 -12.19
CA THR A 1145 -0.25 26.92 -13.30
C THR A 1145 -1.21 27.45 -14.39
N TRP A 1146 -2.50 27.09 -14.45
CA TRP A 1146 -3.51 27.98 -15.06
C TRP A 1146 -3.77 29.14 -14.09
N GLY A 1147 -2.70 29.89 -13.81
CA GLY A 1147 -2.43 30.38 -12.46
C GLY A 1147 -3.34 31.50 -11.92
N LYS A 1148 -3.15 31.79 -10.63
CA LYS A 1148 -3.74 32.87 -9.80
C LYS A 1148 -4.96 32.51 -8.95
N VAL A 1149 -5.04 31.30 -8.40
CA VAL A 1149 -5.88 31.09 -7.19
C VAL A 1149 -5.10 30.29 -6.16
N ARG A 1150 -4.09 30.87 -5.49
CA ARG A 1150 -3.55 30.24 -4.26
C ARG A 1150 -4.57 30.44 -3.16
N LEU A 1151 -5.58 29.58 -3.09
CA LEU A 1151 -6.31 29.48 -1.84
C LEU A 1151 -5.40 28.74 -0.83
N LYS A 1152 -5.19 29.48 0.25
CA LYS A 1152 -4.37 29.22 1.44
C LYS A 1152 -4.74 30.37 2.36
N ILE A 1153 -5.44 30.08 3.45
CA ILE A 1153 -5.69 31.02 4.54
C ILE A 1153 -4.92 30.50 5.76
#